data_AF-A0A817ZFQ7-F1
#
_entry.id   AF-A0A817ZFQ7-F1
#
_cell.length_a   1.000
_cell.length_b   1.000
_cell.length_c   1.000
_cell.angle_alpha   90.00
_cell.angle_beta   90.00
_cell.angle_gamma   90.00
#
_symmetry.space_group_name_H-M   'P 1'
#
loop_
_entity.id
_entity.type
_entity.pdbx_description
1 polymer ?
#
loop_
_entity_poly.entity_id
_entity_poly.type
_entity_poly.pdbx_seq_one_letter_code
_entity_poly.pdbx_strand_id
1 'polypeptide(L)'
;MWKNRFASIESKFDSEVQWKQSIELVCRLYDVFNQDALPSLDNILTFLPFLVTLDRLDETDVLHESLLKIRNECTCKASNINFLVSQSTTNVYKICLTDLQKQYTYLNIYEFLVIPNDNDSKSTAKRWIRSDLSKDFCQEINNNWQTIVRVSYCFETFIVSVHEIFKLKINDEPSTGIILLQDILGIVNKLIQDMNQELNIFNVSISKSFESILHICAVLSIALFYYHQQKTHFNSIIKSIEQNKAKWQHCFIRMVSIQENDNENIANDLVDQFLEILFQSFDQQKTEIHRKYVENERATLNWYYIMKELDNEVYEATDDWLMRYVLHPTEIIIERFDQRWTKLETKIRQQFNIYMNSHLETIDEFFHVIKGIKISLKLNDENALTLVDDIFEPSSNSFYSNPFDKKLCMAKLINQYLSGEPIPAQITVKNDATYTLQRKWQEIINTMPLLSDQLKDIFRSMKSTFETYTIIYTNTFLDKIISQQTQKKEVFRTWMTAFVESSCCSTRERLQTQLRGCQAQCPCCKRLCDVDHRLNNAIPAGQGENRHQCQSGHQIRGMSGIRYELTNEASTLRCEMIKDNDAIVTSRGRRQKWIDFKNIHDDWNFGDPRIREIQNTSCTYIWSRIGEQLCQNFGNGMKFVKQNSPLPTNHFIFLLDHSGSMNQTSSISKNITRQRKLTPWEHLLKAVREFIQIRIQNEHHTDQLTFIVFGRRAKRVYDREKIDHIDVDRLNMSMSTCGKSTNFNAVFNKLIETLDEIRHDPMCNNFRQIIIFLTDGEPYFYPTSELECLSMHYKSMIAHFWIMGLGNYNKKMLHKISEDMQGQLMDIKESEDLIEAYSEIANES
;
A
#
# COMPACT_ATOMS: atom_id res chain seq x y z
N MET A 1 -19.08 -33.17 -31.93
CA MET A 1 -19.91 -31.99 -32.26
C MET A 1 -19.47 -31.32 -33.57
N TRP A 2 -18.25 -30.79 -33.68
CA TRP A 2 -17.78 -30.13 -34.92
C TRP A 2 -17.66 -31.03 -36.15
N LYS A 3 -17.22 -32.29 -36.01
CA LYS A 3 -17.25 -33.27 -37.11
C LYS A 3 -18.65 -33.42 -37.73
N ASN A 4 -19.68 -33.42 -36.88
CA ASN A 4 -21.08 -33.50 -37.32
C ASN A 4 -21.58 -32.17 -37.88
N ARG A 5 -21.11 -31.01 -37.38
CA ARG A 5 -21.44 -29.69 -37.95
C ARG A 5 -20.75 -29.45 -39.30
N PHE A 6 -19.50 -29.86 -39.47
CA PHE A 6 -18.80 -29.77 -40.76
C PHE A 6 -19.42 -30.72 -41.78
N ALA A 7 -19.67 -31.98 -41.41
CA ALA A 7 -20.44 -32.90 -42.24
C ALA A 7 -21.84 -32.35 -42.59
N SER A 8 -22.49 -31.63 -41.65
CA SER A 8 -23.76 -30.96 -41.90
C SER A 8 -23.66 -29.72 -42.80
N ILE A 9 -22.51 -29.04 -42.87
CA ILE A 9 -22.31 -27.90 -43.78
C ILE A 9 -21.98 -28.43 -45.18
N GLU A 10 -21.12 -29.44 -45.28
CA GLU A 10 -20.84 -30.15 -46.54
C GLU A 10 -22.12 -30.75 -47.14
N SER A 11 -23.02 -31.27 -46.29
CA SER A 11 -24.31 -31.82 -46.74
C SER A 11 -25.40 -30.77 -47.02
N LYS A 12 -25.12 -29.46 -46.92
CA LYS A 12 -26.12 -28.38 -47.07
C LYS A 12 -26.17 -27.74 -48.46
N PHE A 13 -25.20 -28.00 -49.33
CA PHE A 13 -25.30 -27.59 -50.74
C PHE A 13 -26.19 -28.60 -51.47
N ASP A 14 -27.50 -28.38 -51.38
CA ASP A 14 -28.49 -29.18 -52.09
C ASP A 14 -28.60 -28.68 -53.54
N SER A 15 -28.05 -29.48 -54.47
CA SER A 15 -27.99 -29.16 -55.90
C SER A 15 -29.38 -28.86 -56.48
N GLU A 16 -30.41 -29.58 -56.05
CA GLU A 16 -31.78 -29.39 -56.53
C GLU A 16 -32.34 -28.03 -56.09
N VAL A 17 -32.11 -27.66 -54.82
CA VAL A 17 -32.53 -26.36 -54.28
C VAL A 17 -31.79 -25.20 -54.96
N GLN A 18 -30.47 -25.32 -55.17
CA GLN A 18 -29.67 -24.26 -55.79
C GLN A 18 -30.01 -24.08 -57.28
N TRP A 19 -30.25 -25.18 -58.00
CA TRP A 19 -30.76 -25.10 -59.37
C TRP A 19 -32.13 -24.43 -59.44
N LYS A 20 -33.05 -24.82 -58.56
CA LYS A 20 -34.38 -24.21 -58.49
C LYS A 20 -34.30 -22.71 -58.21
N GLN A 21 -33.48 -22.29 -57.25
CA GLN A 21 -33.26 -20.87 -56.94
C GLN A 21 -32.64 -20.10 -58.11
N SER A 22 -31.69 -20.71 -58.81
CA SER A 22 -31.06 -20.10 -59.99
C SER A 22 -32.05 -19.93 -61.14
N ILE A 23 -32.90 -20.93 -61.40
CA ILE A 23 -33.97 -20.84 -62.40
C ILE A 23 -35.00 -19.78 -62.00
N GLU A 24 -35.48 -19.80 -60.76
CA GLU A 24 -36.46 -18.82 -60.27
C GLU A 24 -35.94 -17.38 -60.37
N LEU A 25 -34.68 -17.16 -59.98
CA LEU A 25 -34.02 -15.87 -60.09
C LEU A 25 -33.95 -15.42 -61.55
N VAL A 26 -33.44 -16.27 -62.43
CA VAL A 26 -33.29 -15.94 -63.85
C VAL A 26 -34.65 -15.72 -64.50
N CYS A 27 -35.65 -16.56 -64.26
CA CYS A 27 -37.00 -16.38 -64.80
C CYS A 27 -37.58 -15.03 -64.39
N ARG A 28 -37.52 -14.67 -63.10
CA ARG A 28 -38.00 -13.38 -62.61
C ARG A 28 -37.28 -12.20 -63.27
N LEU A 29 -35.97 -12.32 -63.48
CA LEU A 29 -35.19 -11.28 -64.14
C LEU A 29 -35.48 -11.24 -65.65
N TYR A 30 -35.73 -12.38 -66.28
CA TYR A 30 -36.03 -12.51 -67.72
C TYR A 30 -37.43 -11.98 -68.05
N ASP A 31 -38.40 -12.22 -67.17
CA ASP A 31 -39.78 -11.71 -67.26
C ASP A 31 -39.83 -10.16 -67.26
N VAL A 32 -38.83 -9.48 -66.69
CA VAL A 32 -38.74 -8.01 -66.76
C VAL A 32 -38.46 -7.52 -68.18
N PHE A 33 -37.76 -8.32 -69.00
CA PHE A 33 -37.30 -7.91 -70.32
C PHE A 33 -38.12 -8.48 -71.48
N ASN A 34 -38.83 -9.60 -71.31
CA ASN A 34 -39.60 -10.22 -72.41
C ASN A 34 -40.79 -11.08 -71.91
N GLN A 35 -41.88 -10.43 -71.51
CA GLN A 35 -43.07 -11.06 -70.89
C GLN A 35 -43.86 -12.00 -71.81
N ASP A 36 -43.84 -11.77 -73.13
CA ASP A 36 -44.76 -12.44 -74.06
C ASP A 36 -44.23 -13.78 -74.63
N ALA A 37 -42.94 -14.07 -74.42
CA ALA A 37 -42.26 -15.20 -75.07
C ALA A 37 -41.89 -16.36 -74.13
N LEU A 38 -41.86 -16.12 -72.81
CA LEU A 38 -41.43 -17.11 -71.82
C LEU A 38 -42.59 -18.01 -71.35
N PRO A 39 -42.43 -19.35 -71.34
CA PRO A 39 -43.37 -20.25 -70.67
C PRO A 39 -43.42 -20.00 -69.16
N SER A 40 -44.49 -20.46 -68.48
CA SER A 40 -44.58 -20.39 -67.02
C SER A 40 -43.37 -21.06 -66.34
N LEU A 41 -43.01 -20.56 -65.16
CA LEU A 41 -41.95 -21.12 -64.32
C LEU A 41 -42.10 -22.64 -64.13
N ASP A 42 -43.33 -23.14 -63.95
CA ASP A 42 -43.61 -24.57 -63.82
C ASP A 42 -43.18 -25.37 -65.06
N ASN A 43 -43.36 -24.81 -66.26
CA ASN A 43 -42.92 -25.45 -67.50
C ASN A 43 -41.39 -25.49 -67.60
N ILE A 44 -40.69 -24.46 -67.13
CA ILE A 44 -39.22 -24.41 -67.11
C ILE A 44 -38.66 -25.36 -66.04
N LEU A 45 -39.32 -25.47 -64.88
CA LEU A 45 -38.95 -26.39 -63.81
C LEU A 45 -39.11 -27.87 -64.19
N THR A 46 -39.80 -28.21 -65.29
CA THR A 46 -39.77 -29.58 -65.84
C THR A 46 -38.37 -30.03 -66.26
N PHE A 47 -37.44 -29.10 -66.48
CA PHE A 47 -36.03 -29.39 -66.77
C PHE A 47 -35.16 -29.59 -65.52
N LEU A 48 -35.70 -29.32 -64.31
CA LEU A 48 -34.95 -29.42 -63.06
C LEU A 48 -34.34 -30.82 -62.84
N PRO A 49 -35.06 -31.95 -63.05
CA PRO A 49 -34.46 -33.28 -62.90
C PRO A 49 -33.27 -33.50 -63.81
N PHE A 50 -33.34 -33.00 -65.06
CA PHE A 50 -32.24 -33.05 -66.02
C PHE A 50 -31.05 -32.20 -65.55
N LEU A 51 -31.28 -30.96 -65.13
CA LEU A 51 -30.22 -30.06 -64.67
C LEU A 51 -29.49 -30.61 -63.43
N VAL A 52 -30.21 -31.24 -62.50
CA VAL A 52 -29.60 -31.90 -61.34
C VAL A 52 -28.66 -33.04 -61.77
N THR A 53 -28.92 -33.72 -62.88
CA THR A 53 -27.98 -34.75 -63.40
C THR A 53 -26.68 -34.18 -63.95
N LEU A 54 -26.65 -32.90 -64.36
CA LEU A 54 -25.44 -32.24 -64.87
C LEU A 54 -24.40 -32.01 -63.76
N ASP A 55 -24.80 -32.03 -62.49
CA ASP A 55 -23.93 -31.77 -61.35
C ASP A 55 -22.91 -32.89 -61.05
N ARG A 56 -23.09 -34.08 -61.64
CA ARG A 56 -22.29 -35.30 -61.38
C ARG A 56 -21.06 -35.48 -62.29
N LEU A 57 -20.63 -34.45 -63.01
CA LEU A 57 -19.54 -34.53 -63.99
C LEU A 57 -18.28 -33.84 -63.43
N ASP A 58 -17.14 -34.55 -63.45
CA ASP A 58 -15.87 -34.11 -62.84
C ASP A 58 -15.17 -32.96 -63.56
N GLU A 59 -14.44 -32.16 -62.77
CA GLU A 59 -13.95 -30.81 -63.04
C GLU A 59 -12.82 -30.75 -64.09
N THR A 60 -13.06 -30.12 -65.24
CA THR A 60 -12.16 -29.12 -65.88
C THR A 60 -12.71 -28.47 -67.16
N ASP A 61 -13.81 -28.97 -67.74
CA ASP A 61 -14.52 -28.33 -68.88
C ASP A 61 -16.06 -28.28 -68.73
N VAL A 62 -16.52 -28.21 -67.47
CA VAL A 62 -17.91 -28.48 -67.04
C VAL A 62 -18.95 -27.52 -67.66
N LEU A 63 -18.61 -26.24 -67.83
CA LEU A 63 -19.58 -25.25 -68.31
C LEU A 63 -19.93 -25.43 -69.80
N HIS A 64 -18.93 -25.67 -70.65
CA HIS A 64 -19.16 -25.89 -72.09
C HIS A 64 -19.91 -27.21 -72.33
N GLU A 65 -19.50 -28.28 -71.66
CA GLU A 65 -20.15 -29.59 -71.80
C GLU A 65 -21.60 -29.56 -71.29
N SER A 66 -21.88 -28.86 -70.19
CA SER A 66 -23.23 -28.67 -69.67
C SER A 66 -24.10 -27.83 -70.60
N LEU A 67 -23.54 -26.79 -71.23
CA LEU A 67 -24.22 -26.02 -72.27
C LEU A 67 -24.57 -26.89 -73.49
N LEU A 68 -23.66 -27.77 -73.93
CA LEU A 68 -23.94 -28.72 -75.02
C LEU A 68 -25.03 -29.74 -74.65
N LYS A 69 -25.13 -30.15 -73.38
CA LYS A 69 -26.21 -31.02 -72.91
C LYS A 69 -27.56 -30.29 -72.88
N ILE A 70 -27.59 -29.05 -72.38
CA ILE A 70 -28.79 -28.18 -72.43
C ILE A 70 -29.22 -27.99 -73.89
N ARG A 71 -28.27 -27.73 -74.80
CA ARG A 71 -28.51 -27.63 -76.24
C ARG A 71 -29.26 -28.84 -76.78
N ASN A 72 -28.76 -30.04 -76.50
CA ASN A 72 -29.30 -31.29 -77.02
C ASN A 72 -30.70 -31.54 -76.47
N GLU A 73 -30.93 -31.27 -75.18
CA GLU A 73 -32.23 -31.39 -74.53
C GLU A 73 -33.27 -30.42 -75.13
N CYS A 74 -32.89 -29.15 -75.30
CA CYS A 74 -33.75 -28.15 -75.95
C CYS A 74 -34.01 -28.48 -77.43
N THR A 75 -32.99 -28.96 -78.17
CA THR A 75 -33.12 -29.37 -79.57
C THR A 75 -34.08 -30.56 -79.71
N CYS A 76 -34.00 -31.55 -78.81
CA CYS A 76 -34.88 -32.71 -78.78
C CYS A 76 -36.33 -32.32 -78.45
N LYS A 77 -36.55 -31.32 -77.58
CA LYS A 77 -37.90 -30.80 -77.33
C LYS A 77 -38.41 -29.98 -78.52
N ALA A 78 -37.54 -29.23 -79.19
CA ALA A 78 -37.89 -28.46 -80.38
C ALA A 78 -38.29 -29.32 -81.59
N SER A 79 -37.67 -30.50 -81.78
CA SER A 79 -38.04 -31.40 -82.88
C SER A 79 -39.48 -31.92 -82.80
N ASN A 80 -40.11 -31.85 -81.63
CA ASN A 80 -41.48 -32.29 -81.40
C ASN A 80 -42.52 -31.16 -81.52
N ILE A 81 -42.10 -29.94 -81.87
CA ILE A 81 -42.99 -28.77 -82.01
C ILE A 81 -43.05 -28.34 -83.48
N ASN A 82 -44.21 -27.82 -83.90
CA ASN A 82 -44.33 -27.23 -85.22
C ASN A 82 -43.45 -25.97 -85.33
N PHE A 83 -42.43 -26.02 -86.18
CA PHE A 83 -41.38 -25.02 -86.27
C PHE A 83 -41.82 -23.72 -86.96
N LEU A 84 -42.77 -23.79 -87.90
CA LEU A 84 -43.18 -22.65 -88.75
C LEU A 84 -44.66 -22.27 -88.59
N VAL A 85 -44.96 -21.00 -88.81
CA VAL A 85 -46.31 -20.44 -88.97
C VAL A 85 -46.37 -19.61 -90.25
N SER A 86 -47.44 -19.76 -91.03
CA SER A 86 -47.65 -18.95 -92.25
C SER A 86 -48.06 -17.51 -91.89
N GLN A 87 -47.43 -16.52 -92.54
CA GLN A 87 -47.74 -15.11 -92.33
C GLN A 87 -48.97 -14.62 -93.11
N SER A 88 -49.59 -15.45 -93.96
CA SER A 88 -50.79 -15.07 -94.73
C SER A 88 -51.86 -16.16 -94.76
N THR A 89 -53.07 -15.84 -94.30
CA THR A 89 -54.21 -16.78 -94.24
C THR A 89 -54.90 -17.03 -95.59
N THR A 90 -54.32 -16.71 -96.76
CA THR A 90 -55.02 -17.03 -98.03
C THR A 90 -54.18 -17.15 -99.31
N ASN A 91 -52.89 -16.80 -99.38
CA ASN A 91 -52.19 -16.73 -100.68
C ASN A 91 -51.03 -17.73 -100.90
N VAL A 92 -50.51 -18.42 -99.88
CA VAL A 92 -49.48 -19.47 -100.06
C VAL A 92 -50.03 -20.66 -100.87
N TYR A 93 -51.32 -21.00 -100.68
CA TYR A 93 -51.98 -22.05 -101.44
C TYR A 93 -52.03 -21.78 -102.96
N LYS A 94 -51.92 -20.52 -103.40
CA LYS A 94 -51.91 -20.15 -104.82
C LYS A 94 -50.52 -20.15 -105.42
N ILE A 95 -49.51 -19.69 -104.67
CA ILE A 95 -48.15 -19.56 -105.19
C ILE A 95 -47.50 -20.95 -105.31
N CYS A 96 -47.61 -21.80 -104.29
CA CYS A 96 -47.08 -23.17 -104.35
C CYS A 96 -47.77 -24.01 -105.44
N LEU A 97 -49.09 -23.90 -105.64
CA LEU A 97 -49.77 -24.67 -106.69
C LEU A 97 -49.34 -24.27 -108.11
N THR A 98 -49.07 -22.97 -108.32
CA THR A 98 -48.72 -22.45 -109.65
C THR A 98 -47.28 -22.77 -110.03
N ASP A 99 -46.36 -22.78 -109.06
CA ASP A 99 -44.95 -23.15 -109.30
C ASP A 99 -44.73 -24.67 -109.32
N LEU A 100 -45.49 -25.47 -108.53
CA LEU A 100 -45.49 -26.93 -108.65
C LEU A 100 -46.11 -27.43 -109.97
N GLN A 101 -47.16 -26.78 -110.47
CA GLN A 101 -47.72 -27.11 -111.79
C GLN A 101 -46.76 -26.84 -112.94
N LYS A 102 -45.82 -25.89 -112.80
CA LYS A 102 -44.79 -25.61 -113.80
C LYS A 102 -43.64 -26.64 -113.79
N GLN A 103 -43.36 -27.26 -112.65
CA GLN A 103 -42.28 -28.25 -112.52
C GLN A 103 -42.70 -29.70 -112.84
N TYR A 104 -44.00 -30.03 -112.80
CA TYR A 104 -44.52 -31.40 -113.02
C TYR A 104 -44.84 -31.76 -114.49
N THR A 105 -44.41 -30.98 -115.47
CA THR A 105 -44.63 -31.24 -116.91
C THR A 105 -43.80 -32.39 -117.51
N TYR A 106 -43.29 -33.32 -116.69
CA TYR A 106 -42.35 -34.36 -117.13
C TYR A 106 -42.59 -35.76 -116.55
N LEU A 107 -43.86 -36.21 -116.43
CA LEU A 107 -44.19 -37.63 -116.24
C LEU A 107 -45.42 -38.03 -117.07
N ASN A 108 -45.32 -39.24 -117.62
CA ASN A 108 -45.97 -39.75 -118.83
C ASN A 108 -47.49 -40.01 -118.69
N ILE A 109 -48.26 -39.55 -119.69
CA ILE A 109 -49.73 -39.55 -119.79
C ILE A 109 -50.35 -40.94 -120.06
N TYR A 110 -49.57 -42.02 -120.19
CA TYR A 110 -50.10 -43.29 -120.71
C TYR A 110 -50.57 -44.35 -119.68
N GLU A 111 -50.37 -44.19 -118.38
CA GLU A 111 -50.77 -45.21 -117.38
C GLU A 111 -52.03 -44.90 -116.55
N PHE A 112 -52.66 -43.73 -116.73
CA PHE A 112 -53.93 -43.39 -116.06
C PHE A 112 -55.17 -43.46 -116.97
N LEU A 113 -55.02 -43.98 -118.20
CA LEU A 113 -56.09 -44.12 -119.20
C LEU A 113 -56.75 -45.51 -119.23
N VAL A 114 -56.77 -46.24 -118.12
CA VAL A 114 -57.56 -47.48 -118.02
C VAL A 114 -58.37 -47.49 -116.73
N ILE A 115 -59.64 -47.09 -116.82
CA ILE A 115 -60.84 -47.83 -116.34
C ILE A 115 -62.09 -47.02 -116.73
N PRO A 116 -63.20 -47.70 -117.09
CA PRO A 116 -64.13 -47.26 -118.13
C PRO A 116 -65.16 -46.23 -117.69
N ASN A 117 -65.77 -45.60 -118.71
CA ASN A 117 -67.00 -44.83 -118.62
C ASN A 117 -68.06 -45.58 -117.80
N ASP A 118 -68.44 -45.02 -116.66
CA ASP A 118 -69.84 -45.03 -116.24
C ASP A 118 -70.19 -43.72 -115.51
N ASN A 119 -71.27 -43.11 -115.98
CA ASN A 119 -71.80 -41.85 -115.47
C ASN A 119 -72.60 -42.12 -114.19
N ASP A 120 -72.05 -41.77 -113.02
CA ASP A 120 -72.74 -41.03 -111.94
C ASP A 120 -72.01 -41.19 -110.59
N SER A 121 -71.28 -40.15 -110.16
CA SER A 121 -71.01 -39.82 -108.74
C SER A 121 -69.92 -38.73 -108.61
N LYS A 122 -70.15 -37.54 -109.18
CA LYS A 122 -69.14 -36.45 -109.21
C LYS A 122 -69.03 -35.56 -107.96
N SER A 123 -69.75 -35.81 -106.86
CA SER A 123 -69.69 -34.92 -105.67
C SER A 123 -68.87 -35.45 -104.50
N THR A 124 -68.70 -36.77 -104.35
CA THR A 124 -68.04 -37.35 -103.16
C THR A 124 -66.53 -37.53 -103.35
N ALA A 125 -66.07 -37.95 -104.54
CA ALA A 125 -64.64 -38.15 -104.82
C ALA A 125 -63.83 -36.83 -104.85
N LYS A 126 -64.43 -35.71 -105.31
CA LYS A 126 -63.78 -34.39 -105.33
C LYS A 126 -63.59 -33.77 -103.93
N ARG A 127 -64.38 -34.19 -102.94
CA ARG A 127 -64.28 -33.68 -101.56
C ARG A 127 -63.25 -34.47 -100.74
N TRP A 128 -63.16 -35.78 -100.98
CA TRP A 128 -62.13 -36.65 -100.40
C TRP A 128 -60.72 -36.27 -100.88
N ILE A 129 -60.54 -36.03 -102.19
CA ILE A 129 -59.26 -35.61 -102.78
C ILE A 129 -58.78 -34.23 -102.30
N ARG A 130 -59.65 -33.34 -101.79
CA ARG A 130 -59.25 -32.01 -101.28
C ARG A 130 -58.92 -31.98 -99.79
N SER A 131 -59.41 -32.94 -99.00
CA SER A 131 -59.20 -33.02 -97.55
C SER A 131 -57.92 -33.77 -97.21
N ASP A 132 -57.74 -34.95 -97.79
CA ASP A 132 -56.72 -35.89 -97.31
C ASP A 132 -55.37 -35.65 -97.99
N LEU A 133 -55.35 -35.33 -99.29
CA LEU A 133 -54.11 -34.88 -99.96
C LEU A 133 -53.59 -33.54 -99.43
N SER A 134 -54.43 -32.70 -98.82
CA SER A 134 -54.01 -31.45 -98.19
C SER A 134 -53.30 -31.70 -96.85
N LYS A 135 -53.77 -32.67 -96.07
CA LYS A 135 -53.12 -33.08 -94.82
C LYS A 135 -51.83 -33.85 -95.10
N ASP A 136 -51.86 -34.81 -96.00
CA ASP A 136 -50.69 -35.64 -96.34
C ASP A 136 -49.58 -34.80 -96.97
N PHE A 137 -49.92 -33.86 -97.87
CA PHE A 137 -48.94 -32.95 -98.47
C PHE A 137 -48.40 -31.90 -97.50
N CYS A 138 -49.23 -31.36 -96.60
CA CYS A 138 -48.72 -30.50 -95.52
C CYS A 138 -47.82 -31.25 -94.56
N GLN A 139 -48.11 -32.53 -94.27
CA GLN A 139 -47.31 -33.37 -93.39
C GLN A 139 -46.01 -33.80 -94.06
N GLU A 140 -46.02 -34.08 -95.36
CA GLU A 140 -44.82 -34.37 -96.16
C GLU A 140 -43.94 -33.14 -96.37
N ILE A 141 -44.53 -31.95 -96.57
CA ILE A 141 -43.81 -30.66 -96.57
C ILE A 141 -43.23 -30.38 -95.17
N ASN A 142 -43.99 -30.57 -94.08
CA ASN A 142 -43.49 -30.36 -92.72
C ASN A 142 -42.34 -31.33 -92.38
N ASN A 143 -42.45 -32.59 -92.82
CA ASN A 143 -41.39 -33.60 -92.71
C ASN A 143 -40.16 -33.25 -93.57
N ASN A 144 -40.35 -32.62 -94.74
CA ASN A 144 -39.26 -32.19 -95.62
C ASN A 144 -38.62 -30.83 -95.23
N TRP A 145 -39.33 -29.96 -94.51
CA TRP A 145 -38.74 -28.73 -93.96
C TRP A 145 -37.77 -29.02 -92.83
N GLN A 146 -38.02 -30.07 -92.04
CA GLN A 146 -37.08 -30.53 -91.01
C GLN A 146 -35.72 -30.97 -91.59
N THR A 147 -35.69 -31.38 -92.86
CA THR A 147 -34.46 -31.71 -93.60
C THR A 147 -33.76 -30.48 -94.22
N ILE A 148 -34.50 -29.40 -94.48
CA ILE A 148 -33.99 -28.15 -95.09
C ILE A 148 -33.51 -27.15 -94.02
N VAL A 149 -34.28 -26.95 -92.95
CA VAL A 149 -33.92 -26.06 -91.84
C VAL A 149 -33.36 -26.89 -90.69
N ARG A 150 -32.05 -26.82 -90.51
CA ARG A 150 -31.36 -27.52 -89.43
C ARG A 150 -31.56 -26.77 -88.12
N VAL A 151 -32.65 -27.08 -87.40
CA VAL A 151 -32.95 -26.57 -86.06
C VAL A 151 -31.74 -26.69 -85.11
N SER A 152 -30.99 -27.79 -85.21
CA SER A 152 -29.77 -28.01 -84.44
C SER A 152 -28.71 -26.92 -84.64
N TYR A 153 -28.60 -26.35 -85.83
CA TYR A 153 -27.65 -25.30 -86.16
C TYR A 153 -27.98 -23.98 -85.43
N CYS A 154 -29.27 -23.69 -85.23
CA CYS A 154 -29.71 -22.51 -84.47
C CYS A 154 -29.29 -22.61 -82.99
N PHE A 155 -29.52 -23.77 -82.37
CA PHE A 155 -29.08 -24.01 -80.99
C PHE A 155 -27.56 -24.10 -80.88
N GLU A 156 -26.87 -24.59 -81.90
CA GLU A 156 -25.40 -24.59 -81.96
C GLU A 156 -24.84 -23.17 -82.03
N THR A 157 -25.39 -22.33 -82.91
CA THR A 157 -25.01 -20.91 -83.02
C THR A 157 -25.27 -20.16 -81.72
N PHE A 158 -26.44 -20.41 -81.11
CA PHE A 158 -26.80 -19.87 -79.80
C PHE A 158 -25.77 -20.22 -78.72
N ILE A 159 -25.46 -21.52 -78.56
CA ILE A 159 -24.55 -22.00 -77.51
C ILE A 159 -23.13 -21.50 -77.73
N VAL A 160 -22.65 -21.43 -78.97
CA VAL A 160 -21.33 -20.86 -79.28
C VAL A 160 -21.27 -19.39 -78.85
N SER A 161 -22.29 -18.59 -79.19
CA SER A 161 -22.33 -17.18 -78.79
C SER A 161 -22.45 -16.98 -77.27
N VAL A 162 -23.28 -17.80 -76.59
CA VAL A 162 -23.41 -17.75 -75.12
C VAL A 162 -22.12 -18.18 -74.42
N HIS A 163 -21.45 -19.21 -74.93
CA HIS A 163 -20.21 -19.70 -74.35
C HIS A 163 -19.09 -18.65 -74.40
N GLU A 164 -18.98 -17.89 -75.50
CA GLU A 164 -18.03 -16.78 -75.62
C GLU A 164 -18.36 -15.63 -74.64
N ILE A 165 -19.64 -15.29 -74.44
CA ILE A 165 -20.03 -14.33 -73.40
C ILE A 165 -19.61 -14.80 -72.01
N PHE A 166 -19.85 -16.08 -71.69
CA PHE A 166 -19.46 -16.64 -70.39
C PHE A 166 -17.95 -16.58 -70.17
N LYS A 167 -17.12 -16.87 -71.18
CA LYS A 167 -15.65 -16.72 -71.09
C LYS A 167 -15.23 -15.30 -70.74
N LEU A 168 -15.84 -14.30 -71.37
CA LEU A 168 -15.52 -12.89 -71.12
C LEU A 168 -15.93 -12.44 -69.70
N LYS A 169 -17.04 -12.97 -69.18
CA LYS A 169 -17.64 -12.55 -67.91
C LYS A 169 -17.15 -13.29 -66.67
N ILE A 170 -16.36 -14.36 -66.80
CA ILE A 170 -15.80 -15.11 -65.66
C ILE A 170 -14.71 -14.32 -64.90
N ASN A 171 -14.06 -13.36 -65.55
CA ASN A 171 -12.92 -12.61 -64.99
C ASN A 171 -13.24 -11.17 -64.53
N ASP A 172 -14.43 -10.64 -64.85
CA ASP A 172 -14.85 -9.32 -64.40
C ASP A 172 -15.49 -9.42 -63.00
N GLU A 173 -15.16 -8.48 -62.10
CA GLU A 173 -15.90 -8.21 -60.86
C GLU A 173 -17.42 -8.12 -61.14
N PRO A 174 -18.31 -8.39 -60.16
CA PRO A 174 -19.72 -8.74 -60.38
C PRO A 174 -20.50 -7.58 -61.01
N SER A 175 -20.35 -7.43 -62.32
CA SER A 175 -21.02 -6.48 -63.16
C SER A 175 -22.40 -7.05 -63.45
N THR A 176 -23.35 -6.61 -62.63
CA THR A 176 -24.80 -6.56 -62.85
C THR A 176 -25.38 -7.70 -63.68
N GLY A 177 -26.06 -8.65 -63.02
CA GLY A 177 -26.79 -9.74 -63.67
C GLY A 177 -27.74 -9.34 -64.80
N ILE A 178 -28.12 -8.07 -64.86
CA ILE A 178 -28.88 -7.45 -65.94
C ILE A 178 -28.11 -7.44 -67.28
N ILE A 179 -26.79 -7.17 -67.29
CA ILE A 179 -26.00 -7.06 -68.52
C ILE A 179 -25.87 -8.43 -69.19
N LEU A 180 -25.54 -9.47 -68.43
CA LEU A 180 -25.48 -10.85 -68.93
C LEU A 180 -26.80 -11.28 -69.57
N LEU A 181 -27.90 -10.91 -68.92
CA LEU A 181 -29.25 -11.24 -69.37
C LEU A 181 -29.61 -10.50 -70.67
N GLN A 182 -29.25 -9.21 -70.76
CA GLN A 182 -29.42 -8.39 -71.97
C GLN A 182 -28.59 -8.91 -73.15
N ASP A 183 -27.34 -9.31 -72.93
CA ASP A 183 -26.46 -9.82 -73.99
C ASP A 183 -27.02 -11.13 -74.58
N ILE A 184 -27.48 -12.04 -73.71
CA ILE A 184 -28.05 -13.33 -74.13
C ILE A 184 -29.43 -13.15 -74.77
N LEU A 185 -30.28 -12.27 -74.26
CA LEU A 185 -31.53 -11.87 -74.91
C LEU A 185 -31.28 -11.29 -76.30
N GLY A 186 -30.25 -10.44 -76.44
CA GLY A 186 -29.82 -9.88 -77.70
C GLY A 186 -29.46 -10.96 -78.72
N ILE A 187 -28.76 -12.02 -78.29
CA ILE A 187 -28.48 -13.19 -79.15
C ILE A 187 -29.77 -13.88 -79.58
N VAL A 188 -30.68 -14.18 -78.64
CA VAL A 188 -31.94 -14.88 -78.97
C VAL A 188 -32.76 -14.07 -79.96
N ASN A 189 -32.95 -12.78 -79.69
CA ASN A 189 -33.74 -11.89 -80.56
C ASN A 189 -33.10 -11.74 -81.94
N LYS A 190 -31.77 -11.65 -82.01
CA LYS A 190 -31.05 -11.61 -83.28
C LYS A 190 -31.22 -12.91 -84.06
N LEU A 191 -31.08 -14.08 -83.42
CA LEU A 191 -31.30 -15.37 -84.07
C LEU A 191 -32.74 -15.50 -84.60
N ILE A 192 -33.73 -15.13 -83.80
CA ILE A 192 -35.15 -15.09 -84.20
C ILE A 192 -35.32 -14.17 -85.42
N GLN A 193 -34.72 -12.98 -85.40
CA GLN A 193 -34.80 -12.01 -86.48
C GLN A 193 -34.14 -12.54 -87.77
N ASP A 194 -32.92 -13.07 -87.66
CA ASP A 194 -32.16 -13.61 -88.79
C ASP A 194 -32.93 -14.79 -89.43
N MET A 195 -33.46 -15.70 -88.60
CA MET A 195 -34.29 -16.82 -89.08
C MET A 195 -35.58 -16.33 -89.75
N ASN A 196 -36.28 -15.37 -89.16
CA ASN A 196 -37.49 -14.81 -89.76
C ASN A 196 -37.20 -14.07 -91.07
N GLN A 197 -36.05 -13.42 -91.20
CA GLN A 197 -35.62 -12.77 -92.44
C GLN A 197 -35.35 -13.79 -93.55
N GLU A 198 -34.65 -14.88 -93.24
CA GLU A 198 -34.40 -15.98 -94.19
C GLU A 198 -35.71 -16.67 -94.60
N LEU A 199 -36.61 -16.89 -93.64
CA LEU A 199 -37.90 -17.54 -93.85
C LEU A 199 -38.93 -16.65 -94.56
N ASN A 200 -38.77 -15.32 -94.51
CA ASN A 200 -39.67 -14.36 -95.14
C ASN A 200 -39.80 -14.58 -96.66
N ILE A 201 -38.74 -15.08 -97.32
CA ILE A 201 -38.75 -15.44 -98.74
C ILE A 201 -39.86 -16.46 -99.04
N PHE A 202 -40.19 -17.31 -98.07
CA PHE A 202 -41.23 -18.33 -98.14
C PHE A 202 -42.56 -17.90 -97.51
N ASN A 203 -42.68 -16.65 -97.05
CA ASN A 203 -43.85 -16.09 -96.39
C ASN A 203 -44.28 -16.86 -95.12
N VAL A 204 -43.28 -17.37 -94.39
CA VAL A 204 -43.40 -18.06 -93.11
C VAL A 204 -42.49 -17.40 -92.07
N SER A 205 -42.84 -17.55 -90.80
CA SER A 205 -41.99 -17.20 -89.66
C SER A 205 -41.86 -18.39 -88.73
N ILE A 206 -40.88 -18.33 -87.83
CA ILE A 206 -40.80 -19.27 -86.72
C ILE A 206 -42.06 -19.19 -85.85
N SER A 207 -42.47 -20.33 -85.29
CA SER A 207 -43.62 -20.39 -84.40
C SER A 207 -43.29 -19.82 -83.03
N LYS A 208 -44.28 -19.23 -82.34
CA LYS A 208 -44.14 -18.78 -80.94
C LYS A 208 -43.66 -19.91 -80.03
N SER A 209 -44.11 -21.14 -80.28
CA SER A 209 -43.70 -22.31 -79.50
C SER A 209 -42.22 -22.64 -79.69
N PHE A 210 -41.65 -22.41 -80.87
CA PHE A 210 -40.22 -22.55 -81.11
C PHE A 210 -39.40 -21.39 -80.51
N GLU A 211 -39.87 -20.15 -80.65
CA GLU A 211 -39.30 -18.97 -79.97
C GLU A 211 -39.21 -19.21 -78.46
N SER A 212 -40.28 -19.72 -77.86
CA SER A 212 -40.31 -20.07 -76.43
C SER A 212 -39.22 -21.08 -76.06
N ILE A 213 -38.88 -22.07 -76.90
CA ILE A 213 -37.80 -23.02 -76.58
C ILE A 213 -36.42 -22.34 -76.64
N LEU A 214 -36.19 -21.41 -77.56
CA LEU A 214 -34.95 -20.63 -77.59
C LEU A 214 -34.80 -19.80 -76.30
N HIS A 215 -35.88 -19.17 -75.84
CA HIS A 215 -35.90 -18.45 -74.57
C HIS A 215 -35.72 -19.38 -73.36
N ILE A 216 -36.32 -20.57 -73.35
CA ILE A 216 -36.04 -21.59 -72.32
C ILE A 216 -34.55 -21.96 -72.31
N CYS A 217 -33.96 -22.21 -73.49
CA CYS A 217 -32.54 -22.53 -73.61
C CYS A 217 -31.65 -21.42 -73.05
N ALA A 218 -32.03 -20.16 -73.26
CA ALA A 218 -31.37 -19.01 -72.65
C ALA A 218 -31.50 -18.96 -71.13
N VAL A 219 -32.70 -19.15 -70.60
CA VAL A 219 -32.92 -19.20 -69.14
C VAL A 219 -32.11 -20.32 -68.49
N LEU A 220 -32.11 -21.52 -69.07
CA LEU A 220 -31.34 -22.66 -68.54
C LEU A 220 -29.83 -22.41 -68.61
N SER A 221 -29.34 -21.77 -69.69
CA SER A 221 -27.92 -21.43 -69.85
C SER A 221 -27.47 -20.39 -68.82
N ILE A 222 -28.28 -19.35 -68.56
CA ILE A 222 -27.97 -18.33 -67.53
C ILE A 222 -28.08 -18.93 -66.13
N ALA A 223 -29.08 -19.78 -65.87
CA ALA A 223 -29.21 -20.48 -64.60
C ALA A 223 -28.00 -21.37 -64.32
N LEU A 224 -27.46 -22.04 -65.36
CA LEU A 224 -26.22 -22.81 -65.26
C LEU A 224 -25.02 -21.95 -64.86
N PHE A 225 -24.90 -20.74 -65.40
CA PHE A 225 -23.84 -19.80 -65.02
C PHE A 225 -23.91 -19.41 -63.54
N TYR A 226 -25.09 -19.03 -63.04
CA TYR A 226 -25.28 -18.67 -61.62
C TYR A 226 -25.06 -19.86 -60.69
N TYR A 227 -25.58 -21.03 -61.05
CA TYR A 227 -25.37 -22.26 -60.30
C TYR A 227 -23.87 -22.57 -60.16
N HIS A 228 -23.10 -22.47 -61.24
CA HIS A 228 -21.66 -22.72 -61.23
C HIS A 228 -20.90 -21.68 -60.38
N GLN A 229 -21.26 -20.40 -60.44
CA GLN A 229 -20.64 -19.38 -59.57
C GLN A 229 -20.90 -19.64 -58.08
N GLN A 230 -22.14 -20.00 -57.72
CA GLN A 230 -22.50 -20.34 -56.34
C GLN A 230 -21.73 -21.58 -55.85
N LYS A 231 -21.62 -22.61 -56.68
CA LYS A 231 -20.84 -23.83 -56.38
C LYS A 231 -19.36 -23.52 -56.17
N THR A 232 -18.74 -22.73 -57.06
CA THR A 232 -17.32 -22.32 -56.92
C THR A 232 -17.09 -21.51 -55.65
N HIS A 233 -17.98 -20.56 -55.34
CA HIS A 233 -17.88 -19.77 -54.11
C HIS A 233 -17.99 -20.66 -52.86
N PHE A 234 -18.98 -21.55 -52.84
CA PHE A 234 -19.19 -22.49 -51.73
C PHE A 234 -17.97 -23.41 -51.52
N ASN A 235 -17.44 -24.00 -52.60
CA ASN A 235 -16.24 -24.84 -52.54
C ASN A 235 -15.00 -24.07 -52.05
N SER A 236 -14.86 -22.78 -52.41
CA SER A 236 -13.77 -21.94 -51.90
C SER A 236 -13.83 -21.73 -50.38
N ILE A 237 -15.05 -21.56 -49.84
CA ILE A 237 -15.29 -21.41 -48.40
C ILE A 237 -14.96 -22.72 -47.68
N ILE A 238 -15.43 -23.85 -48.19
CA ILE A 238 -15.13 -25.18 -47.62
C ILE A 238 -13.63 -25.45 -47.60
N LYS A 239 -12.93 -25.19 -48.72
CA LYS A 239 -11.47 -25.36 -48.81
C LYS A 239 -10.72 -24.48 -47.81
N SER A 240 -11.15 -23.23 -47.62
CA SER A 240 -10.59 -22.32 -46.61
C SER A 240 -10.82 -22.83 -45.18
N ILE A 241 -12.00 -23.37 -44.90
CA ILE A 241 -12.34 -23.99 -43.61
C ILE A 241 -11.48 -25.23 -43.36
N GLU A 242 -11.32 -26.10 -44.35
CA GLU A 242 -10.51 -27.33 -44.26
C GLU A 242 -9.04 -27.02 -44.02
N GLN A 243 -8.46 -26.06 -44.75
CA GLN A 243 -7.09 -25.60 -44.55
C GLN A 243 -6.86 -25.07 -43.13
N ASN A 244 -7.87 -24.46 -42.51
CA ASN A 244 -7.79 -23.92 -41.16
C ASN A 244 -8.29 -24.88 -40.07
N LYS A 245 -8.74 -26.09 -40.42
CA LYS A 245 -9.43 -27.03 -39.51
C LYS A 245 -8.62 -27.35 -38.25
N ALA A 246 -7.31 -27.57 -38.39
CA ALA A 246 -6.43 -27.82 -37.25
C ALA A 246 -6.35 -26.61 -36.30
N LYS A 247 -6.26 -25.39 -36.86
CA LYS A 247 -6.24 -24.13 -36.10
C LYS A 247 -7.55 -23.94 -35.32
N TRP A 248 -8.70 -24.16 -35.96
CA TRP A 248 -10.01 -24.05 -35.30
C TRP A 248 -10.24 -25.13 -34.24
N GLN A 249 -9.80 -26.37 -34.48
CA GLN A 249 -9.84 -27.44 -33.47
C GLN A 249 -9.02 -27.09 -32.23
N HIS A 250 -7.82 -26.52 -32.42
CA HIS A 250 -6.97 -26.08 -31.33
C HIS A 250 -7.63 -24.93 -30.53
N CYS A 251 -8.21 -23.94 -31.20
CA CYS A 251 -8.99 -22.88 -30.54
C CYS A 251 -10.20 -23.41 -29.76
N PHE A 252 -10.88 -24.42 -30.27
CA PHE A 252 -12.05 -24.99 -29.58
C PHE A 252 -11.67 -25.82 -28.35
N ILE A 253 -10.62 -26.65 -28.43
CA ILE A 253 -10.09 -27.36 -27.26
C ILE A 253 -9.68 -26.33 -26.18
N ARG A 254 -9.02 -25.23 -26.58
CA ARG A 254 -8.68 -24.08 -25.70
C ARG A 254 -9.89 -23.44 -25.01
N MET A 255 -11.07 -23.46 -25.61
CA MET A 255 -12.29 -22.86 -25.03
C MET A 255 -13.07 -23.80 -24.08
N VAL A 256 -12.90 -25.13 -24.23
CA VAL A 256 -13.76 -26.11 -23.54
C VAL A 256 -13.05 -26.82 -22.39
N SER A 257 -11.71 -26.79 -22.32
CA SER A 257 -10.92 -27.60 -21.37
C SER A 257 -10.59 -26.94 -20.02
N ILE A 258 -11.22 -25.84 -19.60
CA ILE A 258 -10.80 -25.10 -18.40
C ILE A 258 -11.98 -24.92 -17.43
N GLN A 259 -11.86 -25.55 -16.26
CA GLN A 259 -12.72 -25.30 -15.11
C GLN A 259 -12.43 -23.89 -14.55
N GLU A 260 -13.50 -23.15 -14.28
CA GLU A 260 -13.50 -21.82 -13.67
C GLU A 260 -13.06 -21.91 -12.19
N ASN A 261 -11.85 -21.45 -11.85
CA ASN A 261 -11.48 -20.73 -10.58
C ASN A 261 -9.98 -20.74 -10.22
N ASP A 262 -9.13 -21.54 -10.84
CA ASP A 262 -7.75 -21.72 -10.32
C ASP A 262 -6.89 -20.44 -10.33
N ASN A 263 -6.96 -19.60 -11.37
CA ASN A 263 -6.12 -18.40 -11.41
C ASN A 263 -6.50 -17.35 -10.36
N GLU A 264 -7.78 -17.25 -10.01
CA GLU A 264 -8.21 -16.31 -8.98
C GLU A 264 -7.72 -16.77 -7.60
N ASN A 265 -7.77 -18.08 -7.34
CA ASN A 265 -7.22 -18.68 -6.13
C ASN A 265 -5.70 -18.49 -6.06
N ILE A 266 -4.98 -18.74 -7.15
CA ILE A 266 -3.52 -18.52 -7.24
C ILE A 266 -3.19 -17.02 -7.03
N ALA A 267 -4.00 -16.11 -7.57
CA ALA A 267 -3.83 -14.68 -7.35
C ALA A 267 -4.04 -14.27 -5.88
N ASN A 268 -5.07 -14.81 -5.21
CA ASN A 268 -5.30 -14.58 -3.79
C ASN A 268 -4.13 -15.12 -2.95
N ASP A 269 -3.74 -16.37 -3.19
CA ASP A 269 -2.64 -17.05 -2.47
C ASP A 269 -1.32 -16.29 -2.64
N LEU A 270 -1.02 -15.79 -3.86
CA LEU A 270 0.15 -14.97 -4.09
C LEU A 270 0.16 -13.71 -3.24
N VAL A 271 -0.95 -12.97 -3.22
CA VAL A 271 -1.06 -11.72 -2.46
C VAL A 271 -0.96 -12.00 -0.95
N ASP A 272 -1.59 -13.08 -0.49
CA ASP A 272 -1.54 -13.47 0.92
C ASP A 272 -0.14 -13.87 1.37
N GLN A 273 0.58 -14.69 0.60
CA GLN A 273 1.96 -15.04 0.92
C GLN A 273 2.91 -13.85 0.85
N PHE A 274 2.72 -12.95 -0.12
CA PHE A 274 3.50 -11.71 -0.20
C PHE A 274 3.33 -10.86 1.06
N LEU A 275 2.10 -10.69 1.55
CA LEU A 275 1.81 -9.95 2.77
C LEU A 275 2.32 -10.68 4.02
N GLU A 276 2.27 -12.01 4.04
CA GLU A 276 2.83 -12.80 5.15
C GLU A 276 4.34 -12.58 5.29
N ILE A 277 5.10 -12.64 4.19
CA ILE A 277 6.55 -12.40 4.21
C ILE A 277 6.88 -10.96 4.61
N LEU A 278 6.11 -9.98 4.10
CA LEU A 278 6.22 -8.59 4.54
C LEU A 278 5.95 -8.44 6.04
N PHE A 279 4.97 -9.15 6.58
CA PHE A 279 4.69 -9.12 8.02
C PHE A 279 5.81 -9.76 8.84
N GLN A 280 6.38 -10.88 8.38
CA GLN A 280 7.54 -11.50 9.03
C GLN A 280 8.74 -10.56 9.08
N SER A 281 8.99 -9.82 8.00
CA SER A 281 10.01 -8.75 7.96
C SER A 281 9.71 -7.66 9.00
N PHE A 282 8.46 -7.21 9.10
CA PHE A 282 8.04 -6.22 10.09
C PHE A 282 8.21 -6.72 11.54
N ASP A 283 7.95 -8.00 11.82
CA ASP A 283 8.16 -8.61 13.14
C ASP A 283 9.65 -8.69 13.53
N GLN A 284 10.54 -8.95 12.56
CA GLN A 284 11.98 -8.87 12.80
C GLN A 284 12.40 -7.44 13.19
N GLN A 285 11.88 -6.42 12.50
CA GLN A 285 12.12 -5.02 12.82
C GLN A 285 11.60 -4.64 14.22
N LYS A 286 10.45 -5.19 14.64
CA LYS A 286 9.96 -5.03 16.01
C LYS A 286 10.99 -5.50 17.03
N THR A 287 11.56 -6.68 16.84
CA THR A 287 12.55 -7.24 17.78
C THR A 287 13.75 -6.31 17.89
N GLU A 288 14.20 -5.73 16.77
CA GLU A 288 15.30 -4.77 16.75
C GLU A 288 14.95 -3.43 17.44
N ILE A 289 13.76 -2.87 17.21
CA ILE A 289 13.29 -1.65 17.88
C ILE A 289 13.22 -1.88 19.40
N HIS A 290 12.66 -3.01 19.84
CA HIS A 290 12.58 -3.34 21.25
C HIS A 290 13.98 -3.45 21.86
N ARG A 291 14.90 -4.15 21.20
CA ARG A 291 16.31 -4.24 21.62
C ARG A 291 16.95 -2.85 21.73
N LYS A 292 16.79 -2.00 20.71
CA LYS A 292 17.44 -0.68 20.64
C LYS A 292 16.87 0.34 21.63
N TYR A 293 15.57 0.35 21.87
CA TYR A 293 14.95 1.40 22.69
C TYR A 293 14.62 0.92 24.10
N VAL A 294 14.09 -0.29 24.26
CA VAL A 294 13.65 -0.80 25.56
C VAL A 294 14.82 -1.30 26.39
N GLU A 295 15.79 -2.01 25.79
CA GLU A 295 16.93 -2.53 26.56
C GLU A 295 17.89 -1.41 26.99
N ASN A 296 18.12 -0.43 26.11
CA ASN A 296 18.96 0.73 26.44
C ASN A 296 18.38 1.58 27.58
N GLU A 297 17.06 1.73 27.64
CA GLU A 297 16.39 2.48 28.73
C GLU A 297 16.05 1.59 29.94
N ARG A 298 16.28 0.28 29.88
CA ARG A 298 15.95 -0.64 30.98
C ARG A 298 16.66 -0.29 32.28
N ALA A 299 17.88 0.23 32.19
CA ALA A 299 18.66 0.68 33.33
C ALA A 299 18.05 1.92 34.03
N THR A 300 17.22 2.69 33.34
CA THR A 300 16.61 3.93 33.84
C THR A 300 15.14 3.77 34.21
N LEU A 301 14.55 2.61 33.90
CA LEU A 301 13.14 2.24 34.16
C LEU A 301 12.97 1.24 35.33
N ASN A 302 14.03 0.94 36.08
CA ASN A 302 13.94 0.06 37.26
C ASN A 302 13.65 0.84 38.55
N TRP A 303 13.17 0.11 39.56
CA TRP A 303 12.76 0.65 40.86
C TRP A 303 13.88 1.44 41.54
N TYR A 304 15.09 0.89 41.57
CA TYR A 304 16.24 1.51 42.24
C TYR A 304 16.61 2.87 41.63
N TYR A 305 16.68 2.95 40.29
CA TYR A 305 17.02 4.20 39.59
C TYR A 305 15.95 5.27 39.83
N ILE A 306 14.67 4.90 39.69
CA ILE A 306 13.56 5.83 39.91
C ILE A 306 13.55 6.30 41.37
N MET A 307 13.76 5.42 42.34
CA MET A 307 13.85 5.80 43.75
C MET A 307 15.00 6.76 44.02
N LYS A 308 16.18 6.54 43.43
CA LYS A 308 17.32 7.44 43.58
C LYS A 308 17.04 8.83 43.00
N GLU A 309 16.29 8.90 41.91
CA GLU A 309 15.85 10.17 41.32
C GLU A 309 14.86 10.89 42.26
N LEU A 310 13.86 10.18 42.77
CA LEU A 310 12.88 10.72 43.71
C LEU A 310 13.53 11.17 45.02
N ASP A 311 14.55 10.46 45.51
CA ASP A 311 15.32 10.84 46.70
C ASP A 311 16.00 12.22 46.56
N ASN A 312 16.38 12.63 45.34
CA ASN A 312 16.96 13.95 45.09
C ASN A 312 15.91 15.07 45.14
N GLU A 313 14.64 14.77 44.89
CA GLU A 313 13.54 15.74 44.88
C GLU A 313 13.00 16.04 46.29
N VAL A 314 13.37 15.23 47.28
CA VAL A 314 12.91 15.34 48.67
C VAL A 314 13.12 16.74 49.25
N TYR A 315 14.22 17.41 48.94
CA TYR A 315 14.55 18.71 49.52
C TYR A 315 13.71 19.86 48.95
N GLU A 316 13.23 19.72 47.71
CA GLU A 316 12.43 20.72 47.00
C GLU A 316 10.92 20.40 47.04
N ALA A 317 10.54 19.25 47.60
CA ALA A 317 9.16 18.76 47.60
C ALA A 317 8.22 19.49 48.58
N THR A 318 6.93 19.47 48.24
CA THR A 318 5.84 19.95 49.11
C THR A 318 5.53 18.92 50.20
N ASP A 319 4.93 19.37 51.32
CA ASP A 319 4.57 18.46 52.42
C ASP A 319 3.62 17.34 51.98
N ASP A 320 2.66 17.64 51.10
CA ASP A 320 1.72 16.65 50.55
C ASP A 320 2.45 15.57 49.74
N TRP A 321 3.40 15.98 48.89
CA TRP A 321 4.23 15.04 48.13
C TRP A 321 5.07 14.17 49.07
N LEU A 322 5.68 14.77 50.11
CA LEU A 322 6.46 14.03 51.11
C LEU A 322 5.61 13.02 51.88
N MET A 323 4.36 13.38 52.21
CA MET A 323 3.41 12.48 52.86
C MET A 323 3.09 11.27 51.97
N ARG A 324 2.81 11.50 50.68
CA ARG A 324 2.62 10.43 49.69
C ARG A 324 3.88 9.59 49.48
N TYR A 325 5.05 10.20 49.49
CA TYR A 325 6.34 9.51 49.33
C TYR A 325 6.61 8.50 50.45
N VAL A 326 6.25 8.85 51.69
CA VAL A 326 6.41 7.96 52.84
C VAL A 326 5.32 6.89 52.91
N LEU A 327 4.06 7.28 52.72
CA LEU A 327 2.90 6.37 52.94
C LEU A 327 2.59 5.49 51.73
N HIS A 328 2.79 6.02 50.52
CA HIS A 328 2.42 5.39 49.24
C HIS A 328 3.55 5.47 48.18
N PRO A 329 4.80 5.05 48.50
CA PRO A 329 5.95 5.21 47.61
C PRO A 329 5.75 4.55 46.24
N THR A 330 5.06 3.39 46.19
CA THR A 330 4.78 2.67 44.94
C THR A 330 3.98 3.50 43.94
N GLU A 331 3.06 4.36 44.41
CA GLU A 331 2.24 5.18 43.51
C GLU A 331 3.09 6.23 42.79
N ILE A 332 3.93 6.95 43.53
CA ILE A 332 4.84 7.97 42.98
C ILE A 332 5.85 7.34 42.01
N ILE A 333 6.35 6.14 42.32
CA ILE A 333 7.27 5.41 41.45
C ILE A 333 6.57 4.99 40.14
N ILE A 334 5.32 4.52 40.22
CA ILE A 334 4.53 4.20 39.03
C ILE A 334 4.25 5.45 38.20
N GLU A 335 3.90 6.58 38.82
CA GLU A 335 3.69 7.85 38.13
C GLU A 335 4.96 8.29 37.37
N ARG A 336 6.13 8.21 38.02
CA ARG A 336 7.42 8.56 37.39
C ARG A 336 7.76 7.59 36.25
N PHE A 337 7.49 6.30 36.43
CA PHE A 337 7.64 5.31 35.37
C PHE A 337 6.72 5.62 34.18
N ASP A 338 5.44 5.94 34.40
CA ASP A 338 4.48 6.23 33.34
C ASP A 338 4.89 7.48 32.55
N GLN A 339 5.42 8.51 33.21
CA GLN A 339 5.98 9.69 32.53
C GLN A 339 7.16 9.33 31.62
N ARG A 340 8.09 8.49 32.09
CA ARG A 340 9.24 8.01 31.29
C ARG A 340 8.80 7.09 30.17
N TRP A 341 7.88 6.16 30.46
CA TRP A 341 7.31 5.23 29.49
C TRP A 341 6.61 5.98 28.35
N THR A 342 5.81 7.02 28.65
CA THR A 342 5.12 7.81 27.62
C THR A 342 6.10 8.45 26.63
N LYS A 343 7.23 8.97 27.13
CA LYS A 343 8.31 9.52 26.28
C LYS A 343 8.96 8.44 25.43
N LEU A 344 9.23 7.27 26.01
CA LEU A 344 9.81 6.14 25.30
C LEU A 344 8.86 5.54 24.25
N GLU A 345 7.59 5.35 24.61
CA GLU A 345 6.54 4.85 23.74
C GLU A 345 6.36 5.74 22.51
N THR A 346 6.42 7.06 22.69
CA THR A 346 6.38 8.01 21.57
C THR A 346 7.52 7.76 20.58
N LYS A 347 8.76 7.55 21.07
CA LYS A 347 9.92 7.24 20.22
C LYS A 347 9.76 5.89 19.52
N ILE A 348 9.29 4.87 20.25
CA ILE A 348 9.04 3.52 19.71
C ILE A 348 7.98 3.59 18.59
N ARG A 349 6.85 4.27 18.83
CA ARG A 349 5.77 4.44 17.84
C ARG A 349 6.24 5.22 16.62
N GLN A 350 7.05 6.26 16.77
CA GLN A 350 7.64 6.98 15.65
C GLN A 350 8.48 6.07 14.75
N GLN A 351 9.32 5.20 15.34
CA GLN A 351 10.11 4.25 14.57
C GLN A 351 9.22 3.21 13.88
N PHE A 352 8.24 2.64 14.59
CA PHE A 352 7.29 1.73 13.97
C PHE A 352 6.54 2.35 12.79
N ASN A 353 6.14 3.62 12.89
CA ASN A 353 5.48 4.33 11.79
C ASN A 353 6.39 4.48 10.55
N ILE A 354 7.69 4.72 10.74
CA ILE A 354 8.66 4.78 9.64
C ILE A 354 8.72 3.43 8.91
N TYR A 355 8.87 2.33 9.66
CA TYR A 355 8.90 1.00 9.05
C TYR A 355 7.55 0.61 8.43
N MET A 356 6.44 0.94 9.08
CA MET A 356 5.10 0.69 8.58
C MET A 356 4.89 1.38 7.23
N ASN A 357 5.29 2.65 7.11
CA ASN A 357 5.20 3.39 5.86
C ASN A 357 6.08 2.76 4.77
N SER A 358 7.32 2.38 5.09
CA SER A 358 8.20 1.67 4.14
C SER A 358 7.59 0.36 3.63
N HIS A 359 6.94 -0.43 4.50
CA HIS A 359 6.28 -1.67 4.07
C HIS A 359 5.02 -1.39 3.22
N LEU A 360 4.26 -0.34 3.55
CA LEU A 360 3.11 0.10 2.73
C LEU A 360 3.56 0.61 1.35
N GLU A 361 4.71 1.27 1.26
CA GLU A 361 5.33 1.67 0.00
C GLU A 361 5.73 0.44 -0.83
N THR A 362 6.29 -0.62 -0.22
CA THR A 362 6.57 -1.88 -0.91
C THR A 362 5.30 -2.54 -1.46
N ILE A 363 4.18 -2.47 -0.72
CA ILE A 363 2.88 -2.95 -1.20
C ILE A 363 2.40 -2.11 -2.41
N ASP A 364 2.51 -0.79 -2.33
CA ASP A 364 2.15 0.09 -3.44
C ASP A 364 3.01 -0.16 -4.68
N GLU A 365 4.31 -0.37 -4.49
CA GLU A 365 5.26 -0.74 -5.54
C GLU A 365 4.84 -2.06 -6.21
N PHE A 366 4.58 -3.11 -5.42
CA PHE A 366 4.10 -4.40 -5.94
C PHE A 366 2.88 -4.22 -6.85
N PHE A 367 1.83 -3.56 -6.36
CA PHE A 367 0.62 -3.36 -7.16
C PHE A 367 0.85 -2.44 -8.37
N HIS A 368 1.74 -1.46 -8.27
CA HIS A 368 2.12 -0.59 -9.39
C HIS A 368 2.83 -1.39 -10.50
N VAL A 369 3.76 -2.27 -10.12
CA VAL A 369 4.46 -3.18 -11.03
C VAL A 369 3.47 -4.11 -11.72
N ILE A 370 2.56 -4.75 -10.98
CA ILE A 370 1.54 -5.64 -11.57
C ILE A 370 0.63 -4.89 -12.57
N LYS A 371 0.25 -3.64 -12.26
CA LYS A 371 -0.47 -2.77 -13.22
C LYS A 371 0.38 -2.45 -14.44
N GLY A 372 1.66 -2.17 -14.26
CA GLY A 372 2.62 -1.93 -15.33
C GLY A 372 2.74 -3.12 -16.27
N ILE A 373 2.91 -4.33 -15.72
CA ILE A 373 2.89 -5.59 -16.48
C ILE A 373 1.62 -5.65 -17.33
N LYS A 374 0.44 -5.52 -16.71
CA LYS A 374 -0.86 -5.57 -17.41
C LYS A 374 -0.96 -4.54 -18.56
N ILE A 375 -0.50 -3.31 -18.36
CA ILE A 375 -0.53 -2.27 -19.40
C ILE A 375 0.38 -2.66 -20.57
N SER A 376 1.60 -3.12 -20.28
CA SER A 376 2.54 -3.59 -21.29
C SER A 376 2.02 -4.81 -22.07
N LEU A 377 1.23 -5.68 -21.42
CA LEU A 377 0.53 -6.78 -22.10
C LEU A 377 -0.55 -6.27 -23.06
N LYS A 378 -1.32 -5.25 -22.67
CA LYS A 378 -2.44 -4.71 -23.47
C LYS A 378 -1.99 -3.89 -24.67
N LEU A 379 -0.95 -3.06 -24.52
CA LEU A 379 -0.47 -2.18 -25.61
C LEU A 379 0.13 -2.95 -26.79
N ASN A 380 0.56 -4.19 -26.56
CA ASN A 380 1.27 -4.99 -27.55
C ASN A 380 0.39 -6.07 -28.23
N ASP A 381 -0.88 -6.23 -27.84
CA ASP A 381 -1.80 -7.19 -28.48
C ASP A 381 -3.27 -6.75 -28.34
N GLU A 382 -3.90 -6.33 -29.45
CA GLU A 382 -5.29 -5.83 -29.48
C GLU A 382 -6.33 -6.94 -29.16
N ASN A 383 -5.96 -8.22 -29.28
CA ASN A 383 -6.82 -9.36 -28.98
C ASN A 383 -6.54 -9.91 -27.57
N ALA A 384 -7.00 -9.16 -26.56
CA ALA A 384 -6.68 -9.25 -25.13
C ALA A 384 -7.13 -10.53 -24.37
N LEU A 385 -6.86 -11.71 -24.91
CA LEU A 385 -6.72 -12.97 -24.17
C LEU A 385 -5.36 -13.57 -24.55
N THR A 386 -4.27 -13.04 -23.99
CA THR A 386 -2.93 -13.63 -24.12
C THR A 386 -2.92 -14.98 -23.42
N LEU A 387 -3.38 -16.00 -24.15
CA LEU A 387 -3.19 -17.39 -23.80
C LEU A 387 -1.68 -17.62 -23.72
N VAL A 388 -1.25 -18.21 -22.61
CA VAL A 388 0.17 -18.50 -22.34
C VAL A 388 0.81 -19.33 -23.48
N ASP A 389 -0.01 -20.04 -24.25
CA ASP A 389 0.39 -20.76 -25.46
C ASP A 389 1.10 -19.92 -26.52
N ASP A 390 0.78 -18.63 -26.62
CA ASP A 390 1.31 -17.73 -27.65
C ASP A 390 2.58 -16.99 -27.19
N ILE A 391 3.01 -17.20 -25.94
CA ILE A 391 4.23 -16.60 -25.34
C ILE A 391 5.44 -17.54 -25.49
N PHE A 392 5.18 -18.85 -25.44
CA PHE A 392 6.19 -19.89 -25.34
C PHE A 392 6.11 -20.88 -26.50
N GLU A 393 7.23 -21.11 -27.17
CA GLU A 393 7.38 -22.10 -28.25
C GLU A 393 8.17 -23.32 -27.75
N PRO A 394 7.77 -24.56 -28.05
CA PRO A 394 8.59 -25.73 -27.71
C PRO A 394 9.94 -25.66 -28.44
N SER A 395 11.03 -25.89 -27.72
CA SER A 395 12.39 -25.76 -28.26
C SER A 395 12.85 -26.93 -29.15
N SER A 396 12.05 -28.00 -29.24
CA SER A 396 12.27 -29.14 -30.13
C SER A 396 11.04 -29.38 -31.02
N ASN A 397 11.21 -30.01 -32.19
CA ASN A 397 10.16 -30.36 -33.17
C ASN A 397 9.06 -31.32 -32.63
N SER A 398 8.91 -31.46 -31.31
CA SER A 398 7.81 -32.20 -30.72
C SER A 398 6.50 -31.46 -31.00
N PHE A 399 5.70 -31.99 -31.93
CA PHE A 399 4.36 -31.50 -32.26
C PHE A 399 3.37 -31.52 -31.08
N TYR A 400 3.76 -32.08 -29.93
CA TYR A 400 2.96 -32.11 -28.71
C TYR A 400 3.51 -31.10 -27.69
N SER A 401 3.06 -29.85 -27.77
CA SER A 401 3.25 -28.92 -26.65
C SER A 401 2.26 -29.26 -25.55
N ASN A 402 2.73 -29.61 -24.35
CA ASN A 402 1.87 -29.78 -23.19
C ASN A 402 1.39 -28.39 -22.71
N PRO A 403 0.09 -28.07 -22.80
CA PRO A 403 -0.42 -26.76 -22.35
C PRO A 403 -0.20 -26.53 -20.85
N PHE A 404 -0.05 -27.60 -20.06
CA PHE A 404 0.23 -27.52 -18.63
C PHE A 404 1.61 -26.94 -18.33
N ASP A 405 2.62 -27.35 -19.10
CA ASP A 405 4.00 -26.90 -18.93
C ASP A 405 4.15 -25.41 -19.24
N LYS A 406 3.47 -24.92 -20.28
CA LYS A 406 3.49 -23.50 -20.63
C LYS A 406 2.92 -22.63 -19.51
N LYS A 407 1.86 -23.07 -18.83
CA LYS A 407 1.29 -22.39 -17.64
C LYS A 407 2.31 -22.23 -16.51
N LEU A 408 3.16 -23.25 -16.31
CA LEU A 408 4.25 -23.22 -15.34
C LEU A 408 5.40 -22.30 -15.80
N CYS A 409 5.70 -22.28 -17.11
CA CYS A 409 6.65 -21.31 -17.67
C CYS A 409 6.22 -19.87 -17.38
N MET A 410 4.92 -19.55 -17.44
CA MET A 410 4.43 -18.21 -17.12
C MET A 410 4.63 -17.84 -15.64
N ALA A 411 4.33 -18.76 -14.72
CA ALA A 411 4.57 -18.54 -13.31
C ALA A 411 6.07 -18.30 -13.03
N LYS A 412 6.95 -19.11 -13.62
CA LYS A 412 8.40 -18.93 -13.53
C LYS A 412 8.87 -17.60 -14.10
N LEU A 413 8.34 -17.18 -15.26
CA LEU A 413 8.70 -15.92 -15.90
C LEU A 413 8.32 -14.71 -15.03
N ILE A 414 7.11 -14.70 -14.46
CA ILE A 414 6.67 -13.66 -13.54
C ILE A 414 7.56 -13.63 -12.30
N ASN A 415 7.87 -14.78 -11.71
CA ASN A 415 8.76 -14.85 -10.56
C ASN A 415 10.14 -14.30 -10.86
N GLN A 416 10.75 -14.72 -11.98
CA GLN A 416 12.09 -14.27 -12.39
C GLN A 416 12.17 -12.76 -12.58
N TYR A 417 11.15 -12.19 -13.22
CA TYR A 417 11.05 -10.74 -13.34
C TYR A 417 10.96 -10.08 -11.96
N LEU A 418 10.02 -10.50 -11.12
CA LEU A 418 9.78 -9.91 -9.79
C LEU A 418 10.94 -10.11 -8.81
N SER A 419 11.71 -11.19 -8.95
CA SER A 419 12.91 -11.46 -8.15
C SER A 419 14.16 -10.74 -8.66
N GLY A 420 14.08 -10.08 -9.83
CA GLY A 420 15.20 -9.47 -10.53
C GLY A 420 16.23 -10.50 -11.03
N GLU A 421 15.82 -11.76 -11.23
CA GLU A 421 16.66 -12.77 -11.89
C GLU A 421 16.74 -12.46 -13.40
N PRO A 422 17.87 -12.78 -14.07
CA PRO A 422 17.97 -12.59 -15.51
C PRO A 422 16.92 -13.44 -16.24
N ILE A 423 16.16 -12.80 -17.14
CA ILE A 423 15.11 -13.45 -17.92
C ILE A 423 15.76 -14.37 -18.95
N PRO A 424 15.59 -15.70 -18.84
CA PRO A 424 16.22 -16.63 -19.75
C PRO A 424 15.47 -16.69 -21.08
N ALA A 425 16.21 -16.86 -22.19
CA ALA A 425 15.60 -17.08 -23.50
C ALA A 425 14.85 -18.42 -23.57
N GLN A 426 15.19 -19.37 -22.68
CA GLN A 426 14.60 -20.69 -22.58
C GLN A 426 14.24 -21.00 -21.12
N ILE A 427 13.03 -21.49 -20.88
CA ILE A 427 12.54 -21.91 -19.57
C ILE A 427 12.34 -23.41 -19.59
N THR A 428 12.98 -24.10 -18.64
CA THR A 428 12.82 -25.54 -18.43
C THR A 428 11.83 -25.81 -17.30
N VAL A 429 10.88 -26.70 -17.53
CA VAL A 429 9.87 -27.14 -16.55
C VAL A 429 10.13 -28.57 -16.07
N LYS A 430 9.29 -29.08 -15.16
CA LYS A 430 9.37 -30.47 -14.68
C LYS A 430 9.31 -31.43 -15.88
N ASN A 431 10.19 -32.45 -15.89
CA ASN A 431 10.45 -33.40 -17.00
C ASN A 431 11.43 -32.93 -18.09
N ASP A 432 12.29 -31.94 -17.81
CA ASP A 432 13.32 -31.41 -18.73
C ASP A 432 12.78 -30.85 -20.07
N ALA A 433 11.47 -30.60 -20.15
CA ALA A 433 10.87 -29.94 -21.29
C ALA A 433 11.25 -28.46 -21.29
N THR A 434 11.83 -28.00 -22.40
CA THR A 434 12.32 -26.63 -22.56
C THR A 434 11.46 -25.84 -23.54
N TYR A 435 11.09 -24.63 -23.14
CA TYR A 435 10.26 -23.72 -23.92
C TYR A 435 11.02 -22.42 -24.18
N THR A 436 11.04 -21.98 -25.43
CA THR A 436 11.66 -20.73 -25.85
C THR A 436 10.66 -19.59 -25.66
N LEU A 437 11.08 -18.55 -24.94
CA LEU A 437 10.33 -17.30 -24.82
C LEU A 437 10.48 -16.52 -26.13
N GLN A 438 9.35 -16.20 -26.76
CA GLN A 438 9.37 -15.44 -28.01
C GLN A 438 10.06 -14.07 -27.84
N ARG A 439 10.77 -13.62 -28.89
CA ARG A 439 11.57 -12.39 -28.85
C ARG A 439 10.79 -11.13 -28.49
N LYS A 440 9.57 -10.97 -29.03
CA LYS A 440 8.67 -9.85 -28.70
C LYS A 440 8.42 -9.76 -27.20
N TRP A 441 8.28 -10.90 -26.53
CA TRP A 441 8.04 -10.97 -25.09
C TRP A 441 9.27 -10.65 -24.26
N GLN A 442 10.47 -11.02 -24.71
CA GLN A 442 11.72 -10.57 -24.09
C GLN A 442 11.87 -9.05 -24.15
N GLU A 443 11.57 -8.44 -25.31
CA GLU A 443 11.62 -6.99 -25.49
C GLU A 443 10.63 -6.28 -24.56
N ILE A 444 9.41 -6.79 -24.42
CA ILE A 444 8.41 -6.24 -23.49
C ILE A 444 8.92 -6.28 -22.04
N ILE A 445 9.47 -7.40 -21.59
CA ILE A 445 9.96 -7.52 -20.20
C ILE A 445 11.13 -6.58 -19.93
N ASN A 446 12.02 -6.39 -20.91
CA ASN A 446 13.13 -5.45 -20.82
C ASN A 446 12.67 -3.97 -20.71
N THR A 447 11.42 -3.67 -21.07
CA THR A 447 10.83 -2.32 -20.92
C THR A 447 10.02 -2.14 -19.64
N MET A 448 9.88 -3.17 -18.82
CA MET A 448 9.11 -3.09 -17.57
C MET A 448 9.84 -2.27 -16.50
N PRO A 449 9.11 -1.73 -15.49
CA PRO A 449 9.69 -0.93 -14.43
C PRO A 449 10.82 -1.64 -13.67
N LEU A 450 11.80 -0.86 -13.19
CA LEU A 450 12.80 -1.35 -12.25
C LEU A 450 12.17 -1.55 -10.86
N LEU A 451 12.60 -2.62 -10.20
CA LEU A 451 12.12 -3.04 -8.88
C LEU A 451 13.11 -2.61 -7.79
N SER A 452 12.60 -2.28 -6.61
CA SER A 452 13.38 -2.08 -5.39
C SER A 452 14.02 -3.41 -4.95
N ASP A 453 15.16 -3.32 -4.26
CA ASP A 453 15.84 -4.51 -3.78
C ASP A 453 15.03 -5.26 -2.72
N GLN A 454 14.27 -4.52 -1.90
CA GLN A 454 13.35 -5.10 -0.92
C GLN A 454 12.26 -5.95 -1.59
N LEU A 455 11.64 -5.45 -2.67
CA LEU A 455 10.63 -6.20 -3.41
C LEU A 455 11.24 -7.45 -4.05
N LYS A 456 12.43 -7.34 -4.64
CA LYS A 456 13.16 -8.48 -5.21
C LYS A 456 13.45 -9.55 -4.17
N ASP A 457 13.91 -9.17 -2.99
CA ASP A 457 14.26 -10.11 -1.93
C ASP A 457 13.04 -10.89 -1.43
N ILE A 458 11.88 -10.23 -1.29
CA ILE A 458 10.61 -10.88 -0.97
C ILE A 458 10.29 -11.93 -2.04
N PHE A 459 10.32 -11.57 -3.32
CA PHE A 459 10.01 -12.52 -4.40
C PHE A 459 11.04 -13.65 -4.55
N ARG A 460 12.32 -13.42 -4.24
CA ARG A 460 13.31 -14.51 -4.16
C ARG A 460 12.94 -15.55 -3.10
N SER A 461 12.38 -15.12 -1.96
CA SER A 461 11.92 -16.04 -0.92
C SER A 461 10.66 -16.83 -1.33
N MET A 462 9.87 -16.31 -2.27
CA MET A 462 8.65 -16.93 -2.82
C MET A 462 8.91 -17.89 -3.98
N LYS A 463 10.18 -18.17 -4.33
CA LYS A 463 10.54 -18.98 -5.50
C LYS A 463 9.86 -20.36 -5.52
N SER A 464 9.84 -21.06 -4.38
CA SER A 464 9.20 -22.37 -4.25
C SER A 464 7.69 -22.31 -4.47
N THR A 465 7.04 -21.22 -4.06
CA THR A 465 5.61 -20.99 -4.29
C THR A 465 5.31 -20.92 -5.79
N PHE A 466 6.06 -20.11 -6.53
CA PHE A 466 5.87 -19.96 -7.97
C PHE A 466 6.16 -21.24 -8.77
N GLU A 467 6.97 -22.16 -8.24
CA GLU A 467 7.19 -23.50 -8.84
C GLU A 467 5.97 -24.43 -8.74
N THR A 468 4.95 -24.06 -7.97
CA THR A 468 3.68 -24.79 -7.85
C THR A 468 2.54 -24.14 -8.63
N TYR A 469 2.68 -22.87 -9.00
CA TYR A 469 1.62 -22.12 -9.67
C TYR A 469 1.50 -22.45 -11.16
N THR A 470 0.25 -22.65 -11.60
CA THR A 470 -0.08 -22.90 -13.00
C THR A 470 -0.99 -21.80 -13.53
N ILE A 471 -0.40 -20.74 -14.10
CA ILE A 471 -1.15 -19.57 -14.55
C ILE A 471 -1.75 -19.85 -15.93
N ILE A 472 -3.08 -19.89 -16.02
CA ILE A 472 -3.81 -20.23 -17.26
C ILE A 472 -4.10 -18.99 -18.11
N TYR A 473 -4.54 -17.91 -17.45
CA TYR A 473 -5.00 -16.66 -18.06
C TYR A 473 -4.32 -15.52 -17.32
N THR A 474 -3.25 -15.01 -17.92
CA THR A 474 -2.44 -13.93 -17.33
C THR A 474 -3.30 -12.71 -17.02
N ASN A 475 -4.22 -12.31 -17.91
CA ASN A 475 -5.09 -11.16 -17.66
C ASN A 475 -6.01 -11.35 -16.44
N THR A 476 -6.69 -12.49 -16.31
CA THR A 476 -7.54 -12.78 -15.14
C THR A 476 -6.73 -12.82 -13.84
N PHE A 477 -5.55 -13.44 -13.88
CA PHE A 477 -4.64 -13.50 -12.74
C PHE A 477 -4.20 -12.09 -12.29
N LEU A 478 -3.73 -11.24 -13.21
CA LEU A 478 -3.31 -9.87 -12.91
C LEU A 478 -4.48 -9.00 -12.45
N ASP A 479 -5.65 -9.13 -13.07
CA ASP A 479 -6.86 -8.39 -12.70
C ASP A 479 -7.30 -8.71 -11.29
N LYS A 480 -7.26 -9.99 -10.93
CA LYS A 480 -7.58 -10.42 -9.57
C LYS A 480 -6.60 -9.87 -8.56
N ILE A 481 -5.30 -9.87 -8.84
CA ILE A 481 -4.30 -9.24 -7.96
C ILE A 481 -4.62 -7.75 -7.79
N ILE A 482 -4.77 -7.02 -8.90
CA ILE A 482 -5.01 -5.57 -8.87
C ILE A 482 -6.29 -5.23 -8.09
N SER A 483 -7.36 -6.03 -8.24
CA SER A 483 -8.63 -5.80 -7.55
C SER A 483 -8.51 -5.88 -6.01
N GLN A 484 -7.50 -6.60 -5.50
CA GLN A 484 -7.29 -6.79 -4.07
C GLN A 484 -6.52 -5.66 -3.40
N GLN A 485 -5.90 -4.74 -4.16
CA GLN A 485 -4.98 -3.73 -3.63
C GLN A 485 -5.55 -2.98 -2.43
N THR A 486 -6.71 -2.34 -2.58
CA THR A 486 -7.27 -1.47 -1.54
C THR A 486 -7.62 -2.26 -0.29
N GLN A 487 -8.30 -3.41 -0.45
CA GLN A 487 -8.73 -4.25 0.67
C GLN A 487 -7.52 -4.79 1.44
N LYS A 488 -6.57 -5.41 0.75
CA LYS A 488 -5.42 -6.06 1.37
C LYS A 488 -4.46 -5.07 2.02
N LYS A 489 -4.26 -3.89 1.41
CA LYS A 489 -3.47 -2.81 2.00
C LYS A 489 -4.06 -2.31 3.33
N GLU A 490 -5.39 -2.15 3.38
CA GLU A 490 -6.05 -1.68 4.60
C GLU A 490 -6.07 -2.74 5.72
N VAL A 491 -6.29 -4.01 5.35
CA VAL A 491 -6.14 -5.14 6.29
C VAL A 491 -4.72 -5.19 6.85
N PHE A 492 -3.70 -5.05 6.00
CA PHE A 492 -2.30 -5.07 6.42
C PHE A 492 -1.97 -3.89 7.35
N ARG A 493 -2.43 -2.67 7.03
CA ARG A 493 -2.28 -1.50 7.90
C ARG A 493 -2.92 -1.72 9.27
N THR A 494 -4.15 -2.25 9.30
CA THR A 494 -4.88 -2.53 10.55
C THR A 494 -4.12 -3.54 11.39
N TRP A 495 -3.61 -4.60 10.76
CA TRP A 495 -2.86 -5.65 11.43
C TRP A 495 -1.55 -5.12 12.04
N MET A 496 -0.77 -4.34 11.29
CA MET A 496 0.46 -3.71 11.81
C MET A 496 0.16 -2.76 12.97
N THR A 497 -0.92 -1.96 12.88
CA THR A 497 -1.29 -1.02 13.95
C THR A 497 -1.65 -1.76 15.23
N ALA A 498 -2.53 -2.75 15.14
CA ALA A 498 -2.90 -3.60 16.28
C ALA A 498 -1.70 -4.35 16.87
N PHE A 499 -0.78 -4.77 16.01
CA PHE A 499 0.45 -5.44 16.43
C PHE A 499 1.39 -4.52 17.22
N VAL A 500 1.58 -3.27 16.77
CA VAL A 500 2.36 -2.25 17.50
C VAL A 500 1.72 -1.94 18.86
N GLU A 501 0.40 -1.74 18.90
CA GLU A 501 -0.32 -1.48 20.15
C GLU A 501 -0.17 -2.63 21.15
N SER A 502 -0.40 -3.87 20.70
CA SER A 502 -0.21 -5.06 21.52
C SER A 502 1.23 -5.19 22.04
N SER A 503 2.22 -4.90 21.19
CA SER A 503 3.64 -4.94 21.56
C SER A 503 4.02 -3.92 22.63
N CYS A 504 3.55 -2.68 22.49
CA CYS A 504 3.77 -1.61 23.46
C CYS A 504 3.07 -1.93 24.79
N CYS A 505 1.80 -2.32 24.76
CA CYS A 505 1.02 -2.65 25.96
C CYS A 505 1.65 -3.82 26.73
N SER A 506 1.95 -4.94 26.06
CA SER A 506 2.56 -6.11 26.71
C SER A 506 3.93 -5.80 27.31
N THR A 507 4.73 -4.95 26.65
CA THR A 507 6.04 -4.52 27.18
C THR A 507 5.88 -3.61 28.39
N ARG A 508 4.93 -2.67 28.35
CA ARG A 508 4.61 -1.79 29.48
C ARG A 508 4.18 -2.61 30.69
N GLU A 509 3.21 -3.50 30.53
CA GLU A 509 2.68 -4.35 31.61
C GLU A 509 3.78 -5.21 32.22
N ARG A 510 4.63 -5.81 31.38
CA ARG A 510 5.77 -6.59 31.83
C ARG A 510 6.71 -5.73 32.68
N LEU A 511 7.13 -4.57 32.17
CA LEU A 511 8.06 -3.65 32.84
C LEU A 511 7.48 -3.08 34.13
N GLN A 512 6.23 -2.63 34.12
CA GLN A 512 5.53 -2.13 35.31
C GLN A 512 5.37 -3.21 36.38
N THR A 513 5.11 -4.46 35.96
CA THR A 513 5.12 -5.60 36.89
C THR A 513 6.50 -5.86 37.47
N GLN A 514 7.59 -5.61 36.73
CA GLN A 514 8.95 -5.65 37.30
C GLN A 514 9.20 -4.49 38.25
N LEU A 515 8.74 -3.29 37.88
CA LEU A 515 8.91 -2.08 38.66
C LEU A 515 8.30 -2.22 40.06
N ARG A 516 7.10 -2.79 40.21
CA ARG A 516 6.46 -2.98 41.53
C ARG A 516 7.34 -3.71 42.55
N GLY A 517 8.39 -4.40 42.12
CA GLY A 517 9.44 -4.89 42.99
C GLY A 517 8.94 -5.87 44.04
N CYS A 518 9.66 -5.93 45.16
CA CYS A 518 9.30 -6.77 46.29
C CYS A 518 8.26 -6.09 47.18
N GLN A 519 7.17 -6.78 47.50
CA GLN A 519 6.13 -6.26 48.40
C GLN A 519 6.43 -6.52 49.89
N ALA A 520 7.57 -7.14 50.20
CA ALA A 520 7.97 -7.40 51.58
C ALA A 520 8.32 -6.09 52.28
N GLN A 521 7.77 -5.89 53.48
CA GLN A 521 8.08 -4.74 54.33
C GLN A 521 9.11 -5.13 55.39
N CYS A 522 10.08 -4.25 55.62
CA CYS A 522 11.08 -4.44 56.65
C CYS A 522 10.38 -4.65 58.00
N PRO A 523 10.65 -5.75 58.71
CA PRO A 523 9.93 -6.04 59.94
C PRO A 523 10.23 -5.01 61.05
N CYS A 524 11.34 -4.28 60.95
CA CYS A 524 11.76 -3.27 61.92
C CYS A 524 11.26 -1.84 61.60
N CYS A 525 11.41 -1.36 60.36
CA CYS A 525 11.05 0.02 59.97
C CYS A 525 9.89 0.13 58.97
N LYS A 526 9.31 -1.00 58.53
CA LYS A 526 8.17 -1.11 57.59
C LYS A 526 8.38 -0.53 56.18
N ARG A 527 9.56 0.00 55.86
CA ARG A 527 9.93 0.34 54.48
C ARG A 527 9.86 -0.89 53.57
N LEU A 528 9.35 -0.73 52.35
CA LEU A 528 9.34 -1.79 51.34
C LEU A 528 10.77 -2.18 50.93
N CYS A 529 10.97 -3.46 50.62
CA CYS A 529 12.20 -3.97 50.04
C CYS A 529 12.39 -3.37 48.64
N ASP A 530 13.58 -2.83 48.38
CA ASP A 530 13.97 -2.15 47.13
C ASP A 530 14.99 -2.97 46.32
N VAL A 531 15.22 -4.23 46.71
CA VAL A 531 16.05 -5.19 45.97
C VAL A 531 15.28 -5.73 44.77
N ASP A 532 15.91 -5.71 43.59
CA ASP A 532 15.41 -6.41 42.41
C ASP A 532 15.76 -7.91 42.48
N HIS A 533 14.89 -8.68 43.14
CA HIS A 533 15.03 -10.13 43.29
C HIS A 533 15.02 -10.92 41.97
N ARG A 534 14.72 -10.27 40.82
CA ARG A 534 14.69 -10.92 39.51
C ARG A 534 16.06 -11.00 38.84
N LEU A 535 17.04 -10.25 39.35
CA LEU A 535 18.42 -10.35 38.87
C LEU A 535 19.08 -11.68 39.27
N ASN A 536 18.57 -12.32 40.33
CA ASN A 536 19.11 -13.58 40.85
C ASN A 536 18.02 -14.66 40.95
N ASN A 537 17.40 -15.00 39.82
CA ASN A 537 16.29 -15.97 39.73
C ASN A 537 16.63 -17.39 40.21
N ALA A 538 17.91 -17.72 40.40
CA ALA A 538 18.35 -19.02 40.87
C ALA A 538 18.05 -19.25 42.37
N ILE A 539 17.87 -18.17 43.14
CA ILE A 539 17.66 -18.21 44.59
C ILE A 539 16.32 -17.53 44.91
N PRO A 540 15.41 -18.17 45.67
CA PRO A 540 14.17 -17.54 46.11
C PRO A 540 14.41 -16.21 46.85
N ALA A 541 13.50 -15.25 46.68
CA ALA A 541 13.54 -14.00 47.43
C ALA A 541 13.50 -14.28 48.94
N GLY A 542 14.37 -13.61 49.70
CA GLY A 542 14.54 -13.83 51.14
C GLY A 542 15.58 -14.88 51.51
N GLN A 543 16.34 -15.46 50.56
CA GLN A 543 17.34 -16.50 50.88
C GLN A 543 18.75 -16.14 50.42
N GLY A 544 19.76 -16.56 51.19
CA GLY A 544 21.18 -16.48 50.81
C GLY A 544 21.64 -15.08 50.42
N GLU A 545 22.06 -14.91 49.17
CA GLU A 545 22.44 -13.61 48.58
C GLU A 545 21.23 -12.81 48.06
N ASN A 546 20.05 -13.43 47.95
CA ASN A 546 18.80 -12.80 47.49
C ASN A 546 17.87 -12.39 48.66
N ARG A 547 18.45 -12.06 49.83
CA ARG A 547 17.71 -11.60 51.02
C ARG A 547 17.03 -10.26 50.80
N HIS A 548 15.93 -10.03 51.51
CA HIS A 548 15.25 -8.73 51.49
C HIS A 548 16.13 -7.66 52.12
N GLN A 549 16.13 -6.44 51.59
CA GLN A 549 16.96 -5.36 52.11
C GLN A 549 16.30 -4.01 51.86
N CYS A 550 16.62 -3.02 52.69
CA CYS A 550 16.47 -1.61 52.34
C CYS A 550 17.82 -1.12 51.79
N GLN A 551 18.12 -1.41 50.53
CA GLN A 551 19.34 -1.06 49.80
C GLN A 551 19.56 0.46 49.75
N SER A 552 18.49 1.24 49.67
CA SER A 552 18.49 2.70 49.76
C SER A 552 18.27 3.20 51.21
N GLY A 553 18.77 2.44 52.20
CA GLY A 553 18.83 2.85 53.61
C GLY A 553 17.53 2.68 54.39
N HIS A 554 17.64 2.57 55.72
CA HIS A 554 16.46 2.41 56.57
C HIS A 554 15.83 3.76 56.97
N GLN A 555 14.50 3.84 56.83
CA GLN A 555 13.73 5.00 57.29
C GLN A 555 13.61 5.07 58.81
N ILE A 556 13.28 6.26 59.32
CA ILE A 556 12.97 6.47 60.74
C ILE A 556 11.72 5.65 61.08
N ARG A 557 11.79 4.82 62.14
CA ARG A 557 10.68 3.92 62.53
C ARG A 557 9.38 4.67 62.82
N GLY A 558 9.48 5.88 63.37
CA GLY A 558 8.34 6.79 63.62
C GLY A 558 7.54 7.15 62.37
N MET A 559 8.18 7.19 61.19
CA MET A 559 7.49 7.43 59.91
C MET A 559 6.50 6.33 59.53
N SER A 560 6.60 5.17 60.19
CA SER A 560 5.67 4.05 60.01
C SER A 560 4.78 3.81 61.23
N GLY A 561 4.60 4.84 62.06
CA GLY A 561 3.73 4.76 63.24
C GLY A 561 4.32 3.96 64.40
N ILE A 562 5.63 3.67 64.39
CA ILE A 562 6.29 2.92 65.47
C ILE A 562 6.70 3.88 66.59
N ARG A 563 6.33 3.54 67.82
CA ARG A 563 6.58 4.33 69.03
C ARG A 563 7.21 3.51 70.16
N TYR A 564 7.75 4.20 71.15
CA TYR A 564 8.14 3.60 72.42
C TYR A 564 6.91 3.33 73.29
N GLU A 565 6.80 2.13 73.85
CA GLU A 565 5.63 1.70 74.63
C GLU A 565 5.38 2.54 75.89
N LEU A 566 6.45 3.00 76.55
CA LEU A 566 6.35 3.70 77.84
C LEU A 566 6.02 5.18 77.70
N THR A 567 6.59 5.87 76.71
CA THR A 567 6.45 7.33 76.55
C THR A 567 5.42 7.72 75.50
N ASN A 568 4.98 6.75 74.68
CA ASN A 568 4.20 6.95 73.45
C ASN A 568 4.90 7.83 72.40
N GLU A 569 6.17 8.13 72.58
CA GLU A 569 6.96 8.94 71.65
C GLU A 569 7.30 8.14 70.39
N ALA A 570 7.23 8.80 69.23
CA ALA A 570 7.65 8.23 67.97
C ALA A 570 9.12 7.78 68.04
N SER A 571 9.40 6.56 67.56
CA SER A 571 10.75 6.01 67.55
C SER A 571 11.59 6.66 66.44
N THR A 572 12.48 7.57 66.80
CA THR A 572 13.42 8.21 65.85
C THR A 572 14.59 7.30 65.42
N LEU A 573 14.71 6.10 66.01
CA LEU A 573 15.72 5.11 65.63
C LEU A 573 15.49 4.55 64.23
N ARG A 574 16.60 4.27 63.54
CA ARG A 574 16.67 3.48 62.30
C ARG A 574 17.23 2.10 62.61
N CYS A 575 16.98 1.10 61.75
CA CYS A 575 17.45 -0.27 61.98
C CYS A 575 18.97 -0.37 62.21
N GLU A 576 19.74 0.40 61.44
CA GLU A 576 21.20 0.43 61.52
C GLU A 576 21.73 1.03 62.85
N MET A 577 20.91 1.82 63.55
CA MET A 577 21.30 2.49 64.79
C MET A 577 21.05 1.64 66.04
N ILE A 578 20.39 0.49 65.90
CA ILE A 578 20.05 -0.41 67.00
C ILE A 578 21.23 -1.35 67.24
N LYS A 579 21.80 -1.33 68.44
CA LYS A 579 22.91 -2.23 68.80
C LYS A 579 22.36 -3.63 69.09
N ASP A 580 23.18 -4.65 68.87
CA ASP A 580 22.79 -6.06 69.05
C ASP A 580 22.20 -6.39 70.43
N ASN A 581 22.67 -5.70 71.47
CA ASN A 581 22.20 -5.87 72.84
C ASN A 581 20.99 -4.99 73.20
N ASP A 582 20.60 -4.05 72.33
CA ASP A 582 19.44 -3.19 72.57
C ASP A 582 18.14 -4.01 72.41
N ALA A 583 17.15 -3.68 73.22
CA ALA A 583 15.85 -4.34 73.17
C ALA A 583 14.92 -3.68 72.16
N ILE A 584 14.31 -4.48 71.28
CA ILE A 584 13.27 -4.05 70.36
C ILE A 584 11.93 -4.68 70.74
N VAL A 585 10.87 -3.89 70.60
CA VAL A 585 9.48 -4.34 70.75
C VAL A 585 8.94 -4.71 69.37
N THR A 586 8.53 -5.97 69.22
CA THR A 586 7.91 -6.48 67.99
C THR A 586 6.47 -5.99 67.84
N SER A 587 5.88 -6.11 66.65
CA SER A 587 4.46 -5.79 66.40
C SER A 587 3.46 -6.57 67.27
N ARG A 588 3.89 -7.62 67.96
CA ARG A 588 3.09 -8.42 68.91
C ARG A 588 3.31 -8.03 70.38
N GLY A 589 4.00 -6.92 70.66
CA GLY A 589 4.29 -6.44 72.02
C GLY A 589 5.34 -7.27 72.76
N ARG A 590 6.05 -8.19 72.09
CA ARG A 590 7.16 -8.94 72.71
C ARG A 590 8.45 -8.15 72.62
N ARG A 591 9.12 -7.98 73.76
CA ARG A 591 10.46 -7.39 73.89
C ARG A 591 11.52 -8.47 73.72
N GLN A 592 12.45 -8.28 72.78
CA GLN A 592 13.58 -9.17 72.53
C GLN A 592 14.83 -8.37 72.16
N LYS A 593 16.03 -8.97 72.27
CA LYS A 593 17.26 -8.28 71.84
C LYS A 593 17.32 -8.17 70.32
N TRP A 594 17.99 -7.14 69.81
CA TRP A 594 18.14 -6.92 68.37
C TRP A 594 18.83 -8.10 67.66
N ILE A 595 19.82 -8.73 68.29
CA ILE A 595 20.47 -9.93 67.74
C ILE A 595 19.46 -11.08 67.56
N ASP A 596 18.57 -11.30 68.53
CA ASP A 596 17.54 -12.33 68.46
C ASP A 596 16.50 -11.98 67.39
N PHE A 597 16.16 -10.70 67.26
CA PHE A 597 15.28 -10.20 66.19
C PHE A 597 15.87 -10.46 64.80
N LYS A 598 17.16 -10.19 64.58
CA LYS A 598 17.84 -10.47 63.31
C LYS A 598 17.88 -11.97 62.99
N ASN A 599 18.06 -12.83 64.00
CA ASN A 599 18.05 -14.27 63.81
C ASN A 599 16.66 -14.83 63.46
N ILE A 600 15.58 -14.21 63.96
CA ILE A 600 14.20 -14.57 63.61
C ILE A 600 13.85 -14.13 62.19
N HIS A 601 14.43 -13.02 61.73
CA HIS A 601 14.25 -12.45 60.40
C HIS A 601 15.53 -12.60 59.57
N ASP A 602 16.04 -13.82 59.48
CA ASP A 602 17.25 -14.14 58.70
C ASP A 602 17.04 -13.97 57.19
N ASP A 603 15.79 -13.87 56.76
CA ASP A 603 15.32 -13.52 55.43
C ASP A 603 15.58 -12.05 55.05
N TRP A 604 15.87 -11.20 56.05
CA TRP A 604 16.22 -9.79 55.87
C TRP A 604 17.70 -9.52 56.16
N ASN A 605 18.30 -8.71 55.31
CA ASN A 605 19.59 -8.08 55.54
C ASN A 605 19.39 -6.67 56.10
N PHE A 606 19.76 -6.45 57.36
CA PHE A 606 19.65 -5.16 58.04
C PHE A 606 20.90 -4.27 57.91
N GLY A 607 21.89 -4.65 57.09
CA GLY A 607 23.09 -3.86 56.75
C GLY A 607 24.14 -3.68 57.87
N ASP A 608 25.34 -3.18 57.51
CA ASP A 608 26.34 -2.67 58.47
C ASP A 608 26.12 -1.15 58.66
N PRO A 609 26.01 -0.65 59.90
CA PRO A 609 25.80 0.77 60.21
C PRO A 609 26.80 1.74 59.58
N ARG A 610 27.99 1.28 59.19
CA ARG A 610 29.12 2.12 58.79
C ARG A 610 29.12 2.61 57.33
N ILE A 611 28.19 2.17 56.48
CA ILE A 611 28.30 2.35 55.02
C ILE A 611 27.39 3.47 54.45
N ARG A 612 26.54 4.16 55.22
CA ARG A 612 25.50 5.04 54.64
C ARG A 612 25.26 6.37 55.36
N GLU A 613 26.17 7.33 55.17
CA GLU A 613 26.04 8.70 55.71
C GLU A 613 25.05 9.57 54.89
N ILE A 614 24.96 9.39 53.56
CA ILE A 614 24.21 10.29 52.65
C ILE A 614 22.68 10.24 52.83
N GLN A 615 22.10 9.13 53.30
CA GLN A 615 20.64 9.00 53.49
C GLN A 615 20.17 9.35 54.91
N ASN A 616 21.12 9.60 55.82
CA ASN A 616 20.82 10.09 57.15
C ASN A 616 20.17 11.48 57.10
N THR A 617 20.55 12.29 56.11
CA THR A 617 20.02 13.65 55.92
C THR A 617 18.61 13.64 55.35
N SER A 618 18.29 12.83 54.34
CA SER A 618 16.95 12.84 53.71
C SER A 618 15.83 12.37 54.64
N CYS A 619 16.00 11.24 55.34
CA CYS A 619 14.96 10.76 56.28
C CYS A 619 14.79 11.73 57.47
N THR A 620 15.89 12.28 57.98
CA THR A 620 15.84 13.25 59.07
C THR A 620 15.17 14.56 58.61
N TYR A 621 15.44 15.00 57.38
CA TYR A 621 14.76 16.15 56.76
C TYR A 621 13.25 15.92 56.65
N ILE A 622 12.83 14.78 56.06
CA ILE A 622 11.41 14.41 55.95
C ILE A 622 10.75 14.39 57.33
N TRP A 623 11.39 13.80 58.34
CA TRP A 623 10.87 13.76 59.72
C TRP A 623 10.72 15.15 60.33
N SER A 624 11.70 16.04 60.09
CA SER A 624 11.64 17.42 60.59
C SER A 624 10.55 18.25 59.94
N ARG A 625 10.21 17.96 58.67
CA ARG A 625 9.19 18.65 57.86
C ARG A 625 7.78 18.16 58.17
N ILE A 626 7.55 16.85 58.04
CA ILE A 626 6.22 16.24 58.07
C ILE A 626 6.01 15.23 59.21
N GLY A 627 6.99 15.05 60.10
CA GLY A 627 6.91 14.05 61.17
C GLY A 627 5.74 14.26 62.13
N GLU A 628 5.37 15.51 62.41
CA GLU A 628 4.18 15.81 63.22
C GLU A 628 2.88 15.39 62.51
N GLN A 629 2.77 15.71 61.21
CA GLN A 629 1.63 15.30 60.39
C GLN A 629 1.52 13.77 60.27
N LEU A 630 2.67 13.07 60.12
CA LEU A 630 2.72 11.61 60.16
C LEU A 630 2.23 11.08 61.52
N CYS A 631 2.64 11.68 62.64
CA CYS A 631 2.17 11.28 63.96
C CYS A 631 0.66 11.43 64.13
N GLN A 632 0.09 12.50 63.60
CA GLN A 632 -1.36 12.72 63.58
C GLN A 632 -2.07 11.69 62.70
N ASN A 633 -1.52 11.38 61.52
CA ASN A 633 -2.09 10.43 60.57
C ASN A 633 -2.23 9.01 61.15
N PHE A 634 -1.22 8.53 61.89
CA PHE A 634 -1.29 7.19 62.50
C PHE A 634 -2.23 7.10 63.72
N GLY A 635 -2.83 8.21 64.18
CA GLY A 635 -4.00 8.24 65.06
C GLY A 635 -3.85 7.65 66.48
N ASN A 636 -2.71 7.05 66.82
CA ASN A 636 -2.59 6.17 67.98
C ASN A 636 -2.23 6.90 69.29
N GLY A 637 -2.20 8.23 69.34
CA GLY A 637 -1.63 8.98 70.47
C GLY A 637 -0.10 8.93 70.49
N MET A 638 0.52 8.77 69.30
CA MET A 638 1.96 8.86 69.13
C MET A 638 2.39 10.33 69.30
N LYS A 639 3.33 10.59 70.21
CA LYS A 639 3.87 11.93 70.42
C LYS A 639 5.01 12.17 69.43
N PHE A 640 4.93 13.27 68.70
CA PHE A 640 6.01 13.72 67.83
C PHE A 640 7.24 14.02 68.67
N VAL A 641 8.38 13.45 68.26
CA VAL A 641 9.69 13.74 68.84
C VAL A 641 10.44 14.58 67.84
N LYS A 642 10.74 15.81 68.22
CA LYS A 642 11.68 16.63 67.47
C LYS A 642 13.04 15.94 67.61
N GLN A 643 13.49 15.29 66.56
CA GLN A 643 14.87 14.83 66.52
C GLN A 643 15.72 16.10 66.51
N ASN A 644 16.78 16.16 67.33
CA ASN A 644 17.89 17.08 67.05
C ASN A 644 18.48 16.57 65.74
N SER A 645 17.85 16.95 64.62
CA SER A 645 18.52 16.97 63.34
C SER A 645 19.85 17.68 63.59
N PRO A 646 20.96 17.29 62.93
CA PRO A 646 21.94 18.33 62.66
C PRO A 646 21.10 19.47 62.06
N LEU A 647 21.00 20.58 62.80
CA LEU A 647 20.46 21.80 62.25
C LEU A 647 21.17 21.93 60.89
N PRO A 648 20.42 22.04 59.79
CA PRO A 648 21.00 22.02 58.47
C PRO A 648 22.16 22.98 58.51
N THR A 649 23.37 22.45 58.34
CA THR A 649 24.55 23.22 58.66
C THR A 649 24.54 24.43 57.75
N ASN A 650 24.48 25.62 58.33
CA ASN A 650 24.33 26.82 57.52
C ASN A 650 25.71 27.17 56.98
N HIS A 651 25.76 27.48 55.68
CA HIS A 651 26.90 28.16 55.11
C HIS A 651 26.50 29.60 54.87
N PHE A 652 26.98 30.50 55.73
CA PHE A 652 26.74 31.92 55.56
C PHE A 652 27.81 32.54 54.67
N ILE A 653 27.37 33.24 53.63
CA ILE A 653 28.21 33.96 52.69
C ILE A 653 27.98 35.46 52.89
N PHE A 654 28.93 36.10 53.55
CA PHE A 654 28.91 37.53 53.86
C PHE A 654 29.53 38.31 52.72
N LEU A 655 28.76 39.18 52.08
CA LEU A 655 29.20 40.12 51.06
C LEU A 655 29.30 41.51 51.72
N LEU A 656 30.52 41.89 52.11
CA LEU A 656 30.76 43.07 52.96
C LEU A 656 31.38 44.23 52.18
N ASP A 657 30.69 45.36 52.14
CA ASP A 657 31.20 46.58 51.51
C ASP A 657 32.34 47.20 52.34
N HIS A 658 33.44 47.49 51.66
CA HIS A 658 34.61 48.20 52.16
C HIS A 658 34.93 49.41 51.26
N SER A 659 33.88 50.09 50.81
CA SER A 659 33.95 51.35 50.10
C SER A 659 34.68 52.44 50.91
N GLY A 660 35.00 53.55 50.24
CA GLY A 660 35.60 54.71 50.90
C GLY A 660 34.71 55.35 51.97
N SER A 661 33.39 55.15 51.96
CA SER A 661 32.45 55.67 52.96
C SER A 661 32.43 54.84 54.23
N MET A 662 32.65 53.53 54.15
CA MET A 662 32.75 52.62 55.31
C MET A 662 33.91 52.95 56.26
N ASN A 663 34.92 53.67 55.77
CA ASN A 663 36.13 54.05 56.52
C ASN A 663 36.13 55.50 57.02
N GLN A 664 35.05 56.26 56.79
CA GLN A 664 34.97 57.65 57.25
C GLN A 664 34.41 57.71 58.66
N THR A 665 35.14 58.34 59.58
CA THR A 665 34.57 58.79 60.86
C THR A 665 33.65 59.97 60.59
N SER A 666 32.37 59.86 60.95
CA SER A 666 31.35 60.87 60.70
C SER A 666 31.76 62.25 61.28
N SER A 667 32.09 63.17 60.37
CA SER A 667 32.64 64.51 60.66
C SER A 667 31.58 65.52 61.10
N ILE A 668 30.61 65.19 61.96
CA ILE A 668 29.76 66.21 62.62
C ILE A 668 29.64 65.89 64.12
N SER A 669 30.50 66.53 64.91
CA SER A 669 30.19 67.03 66.25
C SER A 669 31.37 67.89 66.71
N LYS A 670 31.23 69.21 66.56
CA LYS A 670 32.04 70.15 67.33
C LYS A 670 31.49 70.15 68.74
N ASN A 671 32.29 69.60 69.65
CA ASN A 671 32.25 69.68 71.11
C ASN A 671 31.93 68.36 71.83
N ILE A 672 32.82 68.09 72.80
CA ILE A 672 32.71 67.20 73.98
C ILE A 672 33.38 65.81 73.84
N THR A 673 34.49 65.71 74.57
CA THR A 673 35.24 64.53 75.09
C THR A 673 35.82 63.49 74.12
N ARG A 674 37.09 63.15 74.39
CA ARG A 674 37.93 62.14 73.72
C ARG A 674 37.35 60.71 73.85
N GLN A 675 36.30 60.39 73.10
CA GLN A 675 36.00 59.02 72.69
C GLN A 675 36.23 58.95 71.18
N ARG A 676 37.13 58.06 70.77
CA ARG A 676 37.36 57.76 69.35
C ARG A 676 36.06 57.14 68.82
N LYS A 677 35.28 57.92 68.03
CA LYS A 677 34.12 57.38 67.32
C LYS A 677 34.60 56.30 66.36
N LEU A 678 33.95 55.14 66.41
CA LEU A 678 34.25 54.04 65.52
C LEU A 678 33.80 54.39 64.10
N THR A 679 34.49 53.86 63.09
CA THR A 679 34.02 53.94 61.70
C THR A 679 32.85 52.98 61.46
N PRO A 680 32.02 53.18 60.42
CA PRO A 680 30.98 52.22 60.03
C PRO A 680 31.53 50.79 59.82
N TRP A 681 32.75 50.67 59.29
CA TRP A 681 33.45 49.40 59.18
C TRP A 681 33.81 48.78 60.54
N GLU A 682 34.33 49.58 61.49
CA GLU A 682 34.63 49.08 62.84
C GLU A 682 33.35 48.61 63.56
N HIS A 683 32.22 49.28 63.32
CA HIS A 683 30.89 48.82 63.78
C HIS A 683 30.44 47.52 63.12
N LEU A 684 30.63 47.38 61.80
CA LEU A 684 30.34 46.14 61.07
C LEU A 684 31.13 44.97 61.63
N LEU A 685 32.43 45.13 61.87
CA LEU A 685 33.25 44.05 62.46
C LEU A 685 32.77 43.67 63.85
N LYS A 686 32.34 44.64 64.66
CA LYS A 686 31.74 44.35 65.96
C LYS A 686 30.44 43.56 65.82
N ALA A 687 29.59 43.91 64.85
CA ALA A 687 28.36 43.18 64.56
C ALA A 687 28.62 41.76 64.05
N VAL A 688 29.64 41.55 63.20
CA VAL A 688 30.06 40.21 62.76
C VAL A 688 30.60 39.37 63.92
N ARG A 689 31.33 39.97 64.87
CA ARG A 689 31.75 39.26 66.10
C ARG A 689 30.55 38.84 66.94
N GLU A 690 29.58 39.73 67.11
CA GLU A 690 28.35 39.41 67.85
C GLU A 690 27.58 38.28 67.16
N PHE A 691 27.42 38.33 65.83
CA PHE A 691 26.82 37.26 65.04
C PHE A 691 27.48 35.91 65.33
N ILE A 692 28.82 35.85 65.25
CA ILE A 692 29.58 34.63 65.51
C ILE A 692 29.35 34.15 66.95
N GLN A 693 29.38 35.05 67.94
CA GLN A 693 29.16 34.70 69.33
C GLN A 693 27.75 34.14 69.58
N ILE A 694 26.70 34.75 69.02
CA ILE A 694 25.31 34.26 69.15
C ILE A 694 25.18 32.86 68.57
N ARG A 695 25.71 32.63 67.36
CA ARG A 695 25.67 31.31 66.71
C ARG A 695 26.39 30.24 67.53
N ILE A 696 27.58 30.55 68.06
CA ILE A 696 28.36 29.66 68.92
C ILE A 696 27.62 29.38 70.23
N GLN A 697 27.03 30.39 70.87
CA GLN A 697 26.25 30.24 72.11
C GLN A 697 25.00 29.37 71.90
N ASN A 698 24.39 29.44 70.72
CA ASN A 698 23.26 28.62 70.31
C ASN A 698 23.67 27.21 69.80
N GLU A 699 24.89 26.76 70.12
CA GLU A 699 25.46 25.44 69.78
C GLU A 699 25.63 25.16 68.26
N HIS A 700 25.68 26.19 67.40
CA HIS A 700 25.86 26.04 65.94
C HIS A 700 27.33 25.97 65.48
N HIS A 701 28.17 25.21 66.19
CA HIS A 701 29.62 25.10 65.93
C HIS A 701 30.00 24.52 64.56
N THR A 702 29.05 23.88 63.88
CA THR A 702 29.26 23.27 62.57
C THR A 702 29.09 24.24 61.42
N ASP A 703 28.51 25.43 61.66
CA ASP A 703 28.27 26.42 60.61
C ASP A 703 29.57 26.85 59.92
N GLN A 704 29.47 27.10 58.62
CA GLN A 704 30.58 27.57 57.80
C GLN A 704 30.37 29.03 57.42
N LEU A 705 31.48 29.76 57.33
CA LEU A 705 31.50 31.17 57.00
C LEU A 705 32.42 31.42 55.80
N THR A 706 31.86 32.09 54.79
CA THR A 706 32.64 32.69 53.70
C THR A 706 32.49 34.20 53.78
N PHE A 707 33.61 34.92 53.81
CA PHE A 707 33.62 36.38 53.81
C PHE A 707 34.16 36.89 52.47
N ILE A 708 33.33 37.58 51.70
CA ILE A 708 33.69 38.28 50.47
C ILE A 708 33.65 39.77 50.76
N VAL A 709 34.82 40.39 50.87
CA VAL A 709 34.95 41.83 51.07
C VAL A 709 35.11 42.51 49.72
N PHE A 710 34.34 43.55 49.45
CA PHE A 710 34.34 44.21 48.15
C PHE A 710 34.47 45.73 48.21
N GLY A 711 35.02 46.27 47.14
CA GLY A 711 35.15 47.70 46.86
C GLY A 711 35.19 47.86 45.34
N ARG A 712 36.30 48.37 44.78
CA ARG A 712 36.54 48.35 43.32
C ARG A 712 36.63 46.92 42.79
N ARG A 713 37.20 46.02 43.60
CA ARG A 713 37.35 44.58 43.39
C ARG A 713 36.75 43.83 44.57
N ALA A 714 36.40 42.57 44.37
CA ALA A 714 35.95 41.68 45.44
C ALA A 714 37.00 40.60 45.74
N LYS A 715 37.19 40.28 47.02
CA LYS A 715 38.13 39.27 47.49
C LYS A 715 37.47 38.38 48.54
N ARG A 716 37.64 37.07 48.38
CA ARG A 716 37.29 36.08 49.40
C ARG A 716 38.40 36.06 50.46
N VAL A 717 38.06 36.38 51.70
CA VAL A 717 39.00 36.47 52.84
C VAL A 717 39.02 35.17 53.64
N TYR A 718 37.84 34.58 53.84
CA TYR A 718 37.63 33.24 54.37
C TYR A 718 36.79 32.46 53.37
N ASP A 719 37.09 31.17 53.20
CA ASP A 719 36.36 30.28 52.31
C ASP A 719 35.91 29.03 53.08
N ARG A 720 34.61 28.91 53.34
CA ARG A 720 34.00 27.73 53.99
C ARG A 720 34.66 27.36 55.33
N GLU A 721 35.17 28.36 56.04
CA GLU A 721 35.84 28.14 57.31
C GLU A 721 34.80 27.85 58.39
N LYS A 722 35.10 26.96 59.34
CA LYS A 722 34.20 26.73 60.48
C LYS A 722 34.09 27.99 61.33
N ILE A 723 32.89 28.24 61.86
CA ILE A 723 32.59 29.45 62.64
C ILE A 723 33.54 29.66 63.83
N ASP A 724 33.95 28.58 64.52
CA ASP A 724 34.87 28.62 65.66
C ASP A 724 36.33 28.95 65.28
N HIS A 725 36.67 28.94 63.98
CA HIS A 725 38.02 29.23 63.48
C HIS A 725 38.15 30.62 62.85
N ILE A 726 37.06 31.41 62.82
CA ILE A 726 37.09 32.76 62.25
C ILE A 726 37.72 33.74 63.24
N ASP A 727 38.83 34.33 62.83
CA ASP A 727 39.38 35.54 63.45
C ASP A 727 38.92 36.77 62.66
N VAL A 728 37.99 37.53 63.23
CA VAL A 728 37.40 38.73 62.61
C VAL A 728 38.47 39.81 62.36
N ASP A 729 39.55 39.86 63.14
CA ASP A 729 40.62 40.85 62.94
C ASP A 729 41.39 40.64 61.63
N ARG A 730 41.39 39.43 61.07
CA ARG A 730 41.98 39.16 59.75
C ARG A 730 41.24 39.86 58.60
N LEU A 731 39.96 40.22 58.78
CA LEU A 731 39.20 41.00 57.79
C LEU A 731 39.81 42.41 57.59
N ASN A 732 40.42 43.00 58.63
CA ASN A 732 41.14 44.28 58.54
C ASN A 732 42.45 44.18 57.75
N MET A 733 43.14 43.03 57.78
CA MET A 733 44.41 42.87 57.07
C MET A 733 44.23 42.73 55.54
N SER A 734 43.05 42.32 55.08
CA SER A 734 42.72 42.14 53.65
C SER A 734 42.34 43.43 52.89
N MET A 735 42.30 44.57 53.58
CA MET A 735 41.72 45.82 53.09
C MET A 735 42.50 46.58 52.03
N SER A 736 43.83 46.44 52.03
CA SER A 736 44.71 47.24 51.15
C SER A 736 44.52 46.93 49.66
N THR A 737 43.78 45.87 49.32
CA THR A 737 43.66 45.34 47.95
C THR A 737 42.31 45.59 47.25
N CYS A 738 41.25 46.00 47.95
CA CYS A 738 39.89 46.06 47.38
C CYS A 738 39.53 47.40 46.71
N GLY A 739 40.24 48.50 47.01
CA GLY A 739 39.98 49.84 46.44
C GLY A 739 38.79 50.57 47.07
N LYS A 740 38.63 51.88 46.77
CA LYS A 740 37.70 52.79 47.50
C LYS A 740 36.30 52.98 46.87
N SER A 741 36.02 52.44 45.68
CA SER A 741 34.70 52.56 45.01
C SER A 741 33.78 51.40 45.37
N THR A 742 32.47 51.50 45.16
CA THR A 742 31.51 50.38 45.34
C THR A 742 31.21 49.73 43.98
N ASN A 743 31.51 48.43 43.81
CA ASN A 743 31.30 47.69 42.56
C ASN A 743 30.52 46.38 42.79
N PHE A 744 29.23 46.38 42.49
CA PHE A 744 28.37 45.23 42.70
C PHE A 744 28.69 44.06 41.75
N ASN A 745 29.04 44.33 40.49
CA ASN A 745 29.41 43.27 39.54
C ASN A 745 30.58 42.44 40.08
N ALA A 746 31.58 43.08 40.69
CA ALA A 746 32.73 42.37 41.23
C ALA A 746 32.35 41.41 42.37
N VAL A 747 31.46 41.81 43.28
CA VAL A 747 31.04 40.97 44.41
C VAL A 747 30.12 39.84 43.97
N PHE A 748 29.17 40.12 43.07
CA PHE A 748 28.26 39.08 42.57
C PHE A 748 28.97 38.06 41.69
N ASN A 749 29.95 38.46 40.86
CA ASN A 749 30.80 37.50 40.16
C ASN A 749 31.59 36.62 41.13
N LYS A 750 32.14 37.19 42.20
CA LYS A 750 32.86 36.41 43.22
C LYS A 750 31.92 35.48 44.00
N LEU A 751 30.66 35.87 44.22
CA LEU A 751 29.62 35.00 44.77
C LEU A 751 29.32 33.84 43.82
N ILE A 752 29.13 34.10 42.52
CA ILE A 752 28.89 33.06 41.51
C ILE A 752 30.04 32.05 41.50
N GLU A 753 31.29 32.52 41.45
CA GLU A 753 32.47 31.64 41.54
C GLU A 753 32.44 30.77 42.82
N THR A 754 32.03 31.36 43.95
CA THR A 754 31.93 30.63 45.23
C THR A 754 30.83 29.56 45.18
N LEU A 755 29.66 29.88 44.65
CA LEU A 755 28.55 28.95 44.51
C LEU A 755 28.85 27.85 43.49
N ASP A 756 29.60 28.16 42.43
CA ASP A 756 30.10 27.18 41.48
C ASP A 756 31.04 26.18 42.14
N GLU A 757 32.00 26.64 42.91
CA GLU A 757 32.91 25.76 43.66
C GLU A 757 32.13 24.86 44.63
N ILE A 758 31.13 25.41 45.34
CA ILE A 758 30.26 24.65 46.25
C ILE A 758 29.47 23.58 45.51
N ARG A 759 28.87 23.93 44.36
CA ARG A 759 28.05 23.00 43.56
C ARG A 759 28.85 21.78 43.08
N HIS A 760 30.14 21.94 42.84
CA HIS A 760 31.03 20.87 42.39
C HIS A 760 31.70 20.11 43.54
N ASP A 761 31.47 20.51 44.79
CA ASP A 761 32.00 19.85 45.98
C ASP A 761 30.93 18.94 46.65
N PRO A 762 31.04 17.60 46.53
CA PRO A 762 30.05 16.67 47.06
C PRO A 762 29.91 16.71 48.59
N MET A 763 30.88 17.27 49.32
CA MET A 763 30.79 17.45 50.77
C MET A 763 29.95 18.68 51.17
N CYS A 764 29.79 19.66 50.26
CA CYS A 764 29.12 20.93 50.52
C CYS A 764 27.63 20.95 50.10
N ASN A 765 27.14 19.93 49.38
CA ASN A 765 25.74 19.84 48.94
C ASN A 765 24.72 19.70 50.09
N ASN A 766 25.17 19.47 51.32
CA ASN A 766 24.31 19.35 52.49
C ASN A 766 24.10 20.67 53.27
N PHE A 767 24.75 21.77 52.86
CA PHE A 767 24.66 23.06 53.56
C PHE A 767 23.59 23.97 52.95
N ARG A 768 22.82 24.65 53.80
CA ARG A 768 21.92 25.73 53.36
C ARG A 768 22.73 26.99 53.13
N GLN A 769 22.68 27.53 51.92
CA GLN A 769 23.42 28.74 51.57
C GLN A 769 22.61 29.97 51.98
N ILE A 770 23.14 30.75 52.93
CA ILE A 770 22.52 31.99 53.40
C ILE A 770 23.42 33.15 52.99
N ILE A 771 22.92 34.01 52.11
CA ILE A 771 23.70 35.14 51.61
C ILE A 771 23.31 36.38 52.40
N ILE A 772 24.32 37.10 52.90
CA ILE A 772 24.14 38.34 53.63
C ILE A 772 24.89 39.44 52.88
N PHE A 773 24.14 40.32 52.22
CA PHE A 773 24.67 41.41 51.41
C PHE A 773 24.56 42.74 52.13
N LEU A 774 25.70 43.33 52.53
CA LEU A 774 25.75 44.62 53.19
C LEU A 774 26.48 45.66 52.34
N THR A 775 25.86 46.82 52.20
CA THR A 775 26.40 47.95 51.43
C THR A 775 25.96 49.29 52.00
N ASP A 776 26.87 50.26 52.00
CA ASP A 776 26.57 51.68 52.30
C ASP A 776 26.58 52.57 51.06
N GLY A 777 27.14 52.05 49.96
CA GLY A 777 27.42 52.83 48.75
C GLY A 777 26.35 52.77 47.67
N GLU A 778 26.46 53.72 46.74
CA GLU A 778 25.79 53.67 45.44
C GLU A 778 26.77 53.10 44.41
N PRO A 779 26.51 51.93 43.81
CA PRO A 779 27.37 51.41 42.75
C PRO A 779 27.16 52.20 41.46
N TYR A 780 28.16 52.19 40.58
CA TYR A 780 28.06 52.84 39.27
C TYR A 780 27.07 52.15 38.31
N PHE A 781 26.83 50.84 38.47
CA PHE A 781 26.01 50.04 37.57
C PHE A 781 25.21 48.99 38.33
N TYR A 782 24.04 48.65 37.76
CA TYR A 782 23.23 47.52 38.22
C TYR A 782 23.82 46.20 37.68
N PRO A 783 24.04 45.17 38.53
CA PRO A 783 24.65 43.90 38.14
C PRO A 783 23.63 42.95 37.46
N THR A 784 23.06 43.37 36.32
CA THR A 784 21.97 42.62 35.66
C THR A 784 22.37 41.18 35.32
N SER A 785 23.50 40.99 34.63
CA SER A 785 23.96 39.68 34.17
C SER A 785 24.24 38.72 35.32
N GLU A 786 24.82 39.22 36.41
CA GLU A 786 25.19 38.43 37.56
C GLU A 786 23.96 38.02 38.38
N LEU A 787 22.99 38.92 38.56
CA LEU A 787 21.74 38.60 39.25
C LEU A 787 20.86 37.64 38.43
N GLU A 788 20.80 37.80 37.11
CA GLU A 788 20.14 36.83 36.23
C GLU A 788 20.78 35.44 36.35
N CYS A 789 22.12 35.37 36.34
CA CYS A 789 22.85 34.13 36.53
C CYS A 789 22.52 33.49 37.90
N LEU A 790 22.54 34.27 38.98
CA LEU A 790 22.20 33.81 40.33
C LEU A 790 20.76 33.29 40.41
N SER A 791 19.81 34.04 39.86
CA SER A 791 18.38 33.70 39.89
C SER A 791 18.04 32.49 39.00
N MET A 792 18.71 32.32 37.86
CA MET A 792 18.45 31.20 36.94
C MET A 792 19.19 29.91 37.31
N HIS A 793 20.42 30.00 37.83
CA HIS A 793 21.29 28.83 38.00
C HIS A 793 21.53 28.42 39.45
N TYR A 794 21.40 29.33 40.41
CA TYR A 794 21.75 29.06 41.81
C TYR A 794 20.59 29.32 42.80
N LYS A 795 19.42 29.72 42.31
CA LYS A 795 18.26 30.04 43.15
C LYS A 795 17.84 28.88 44.07
N SER A 796 17.89 27.64 43.59
CA SER A 796 17.57 26.47 44.43
C SER A 796 18.62 26.18 45.50
N MET A 797 19.85 26.69 45.36
CA MET A 797 20.91 26.54 46.36
C MET A 797 20.81 27.58 47.48
N ILE A 798 20.27 28.76 47.18
CA ILE A 798 20.19 29.90 48.11
C ILE A 798 18.92 29.75 48.95
N ALA A 799 19.08 29.45 50.24
CA ALA A 799 17.97 29.32 51.17
C ALA A 799 17.39 30.69 51.56
N HIS A 800 18.26 31.67 51.84
CA HIS A 800 17.87 33.04 52.19
C HIS A 800 18.86 34.04 51.60
N PHE A 801 18.33 35.21 51.21
CA PHE A 801 19.11 36.32 50.69
C PHE A 801 18.78 37.59 51.48
N TRP A 802 19.64 37.95 52.43
CA TRP A 802 19.52 39.14 53.27
C TRP A 802 20.23 40.31 52.63
N ILE A 803 19.57 41.47 52.59
CA ILE A 803 20.14 42.72 52.07
C ILE A 803 20.09 43.76 53.17
N MET A 804 21.24 44.30 53.54
CA MET A 804 21.38 45.35 54.54
C MET A 804 21.90 46.63 53.88
N GLY A 805 21.04 47.64 53.80
CA GLY A 805 21.42 48.97 53.36
C GLY A 805 21.79 49.84 54.55
N LEU A 806 23.03 50.32 54.59
CA LEU A 806 23.54 51.16 55.68
C LEU A 806 23.56 52.65 55.30
N GLY A 807 22.94 53.50 56.12
CA GLY A 807 22.97 54.95 55.97
C GLY A 807 22.26 55.44 54.71
N ASN A 808 22.93 56.28 53.91
CA ASN A 808 22.35 56.88 52.70
C ASN A 808 22.70 56.06 51.43
N TYR A 809 22.12 54.87 51.32
CA TYR A 809 22.30 53.97 50.19
C TYR A 809 21.22 54.15 49.11
N ASN A 810 21.44 53.58 47.92
CA ASN A 810 20.45 53.62 46.84
C ASN A 810 19.28 52.64 47.10
N LYS A 811 18.25 53.12 47.80
CA LYS A 811 17.06 52.32 48.17
C LYS A 811 16.38 51.66 46.97
N LYS A 812 16.20 52.40 45.86
CA LYS A 812 15.56 51.86 44.65
C LYS A 812 16.33 50.67 44.09
N MET A 813 17.65 50.74 44.11
CA MET A 813 18.49 49.68 43.61
C MET A 813 18.43 48.45 44.52
N LEU A 814 18.59 48.60 45.84
CA LEU A 814 18.54 47.46 46.75
C LEU A 814 17.15 46.81 46.80
N HIS A 815 16.08 47.57 46.68
CA HIS A 815 14.73 47.01 46.50
C HIS A 815 14.66 46.15 45.24
N LYS A 816 15.21 46.62 44.12
CA LYS A 816 15.24 45.84 42.87
C LYS A 816 16.06 44.55 43.02
N ILE A 817 17.21 44.59 43.70
CA ILE A 817 17.99 43.37 44.00
C ILE A 817 17.18 42.41 44.89
N SER A 818 16.46 42.95 45.89
CA SER A 818 15.57 42.19 46.75
C SER A 818 14.47 41.49 45.97
N GLU A 819 13.87 42.16 44.98
CA GLU A 819 12.85 41.58 44.10
C GLU A 819 13.44 40.49 43.18
N ASP A 820 14.57 40.78 42.52
CA ASP A 820 15.23 39.86 41.58
C ASP A 820 15.69 38.56 42.27
N MET A 821 16.13 38.66 43.53
CA MET A 821 16.61 37.54 44.35
C MET A 821 15.57 36.97 45.31
N GLN A 822 14.37 37.55 45.39
CA GLN A 822 13.34 37.24 46.39
C GLN A 822 13.89 37.30 47.84
N GLY A 823 14.76 38.29 48.09
CA GLY A 823 15.43 38.50 49.38
C GLY A 823 14.68 39.43 50.34
N GLN A 824 15.19 39.55 51.56
CA GLN A 824 14.67 40.43 52.61
C GLN A 824 15.59 41.65 52.79
N LEU A 825 15.03 42.85 52.61
CA LEU A 825 15.75 44.12 52.77
C LEU A 825 15.57 44.67 54.18
N MET A 826 16.68 44.95 54.86
CA MET A 826 16.77 45.65 56.14
C MET A 826 17.39 47.03 55.93
N ASP A 827 16.67 48.07 56.36
CA ASP A 827 17.08 49.48 56.27
C ASP A 827 17.73 49.91 57.58
N ILE A 828 19.05 50.14 57.56
CA ILE A 828 19.87 50.40 58.74
C ILE A 828 20.30 51.87 58.71
N LYS A 829 19.75 52.68 59.62
CA LYS A 829 19.97 54.15 59.61
C LYS A 829 21.34 54.53 60.12
N GLU A 830 21.74 53.99 61.27
CA GLU A 830 23.01 54.29 61.92
C GLU A 830 23.88 53.02 62.02
N SER A 831 25.20 53.16 61.92
CA SER A 831 26.12 52.00 61.96
C SER A 831 26.11 51.27 63.31
N GLU A 832 25.65 51.90 64.38
CA GLU A 832 25.48 51.29 65.70
C GLU A 832 24.41 50.19 65.70
N ASP A 833 23.39 50.33 64.84
CA ASP A 833 22.24 49.40 64.73
C ASP A 833 22.60 48.11 63.98
N LEU A 834 23.78 48.04 63.36
CA LEU A 834 24.28 46.83 62.69
C LEU A 834 24.32 45.63 63.63
N ILE A 835 24.62 45.85 64.91
CA ILE A 835 24.69 44.77 65.90
C ILE A 835 23.32 44.11 66.08
N GLU A 836 22.25 44.91 66.14
CA GLU A 836 20.87 44.40 66.27
C GLU A 836 20.46 43.63 65.01
N ALA A 837 20.70 44.19 63.83
CA ALA A 837 20.36 43.54 62.55
C ALA A 837 21.07 42.19 62.36
N TYR A 838 22.38 42.12 62.64
CA TYR A 838 23.10 40.84 62.58
C TYR A 838 22.67 39.88 63.68
N SER A 839 22.25 40.36 64.85
CA SER A 839 21.70 39.51 65.92
C SER A 839 20.34 38.92 65.52
N GLU A 840 19.49 39.69 64.84
CA GLU A 840 18.22 39.22 64.26
C GLU A 840 18.48 38.10 63.24
N ILE A 841 19.36 38.35 62.26
CA ILE A 841 19.72 37.35 61.24
C ILE A 841 20.31 36.08 61.89
N ALA A 842 21.15 36.22 62.94
CA ALA A 842 21.75 35.09 63.64
C ALA A 842 20.73 34.19 64.36
N ASN A 843 19.60 34.76 64.80
CA ASN A 843 18.54 34.05 65.52
C ASN A 843 17.45 33.50 64.58
N GLU A 844 17.19 34.15 63.45
CA GLU A 844 16.19 33.71 62.46
C GLU A 844 16.71 32.63 61.51
N SER A 845 18.04 32.57 61.31
CA SER A 845 18.73 31.61 60.45
C SER A 845 19.10 30.32 61.18
#